data_AF-A0A175W0N2-F1
#
_entry.id   AF-A0A175W0N2-F1
#
_cell.length_a   1.000
_cell.length_b   1.000
_cell.length_c   1.000
_cell.angle_alpha   90.00
_cell.angle_beta   90.00
_cell.angle_gamma   90.00
#
_symmetry.space_group_name_H-M   'P 1'
#
loop_
_entity.id
_entity.type
_entity.pdbx_description
1 polymer ?
#
loop_
_entity_poly.entity_id
_entity_poly.type
_entity_poly.pdbx_seq_one_letter_code
_entity_poly.pdbx_strand_id
1 'polypeptide(L)'
;MDPLSIAASAAGLATGCTKIVATLYIWIDDTIAVDENVAGLCDEVKALGRVLESISSAAISAPRPVIAEIDPDGSLWAVVKATLDDINNILVKLSQLLSEVQKSSGVFSRSFLREPTKQIKFGFRSKEIATYKNRVQSYNTAMTSALQMINVCLMIHRNSSQDAVFNVLYGLKSQIGRVEIALHQGTQSNSGPTGSSQDADGNQIARNLRQLVRVAETFHSNASAITREGPRSTVWGGSVLGDPLTREQFSNIENWIPPPSNNQGGTTSPRTVVDPSYHSDSDDDIDKALLKRLRELAVESRQKGDYAKAENFYRKVINRSEVSESNYGPQDLIQDRINLAYACLHQRKWADAEAIILPIAMERKLADIAVYVSLHALALAHMHSSDFAKADLCCKRALWGKRKIFGKENPSCWETLALLSRICEARGETEEAEAHRTFIPASYQPVLHVDPLVYLGGYDKKKPQPPILQIPSSSTTPVSQSRKLIVGVHFGAAQTAVSFALATSIAAEEAVVSAWPGGRGTEVRSTIPSVLYYSRAEPTRTILGWGYDIVDALTPTGYPKPGVHKSEWFMLGLMSSQLTYIRDLNIQPPAGKSQVDVVADYLSKLRDAIFLVLCSSFDMEEIHIQWWFAIPPVWNSVGEASLRASAVLAGFIRGDHDDRIFFVTESVAYVLYCCKTLLVNPQPSDAFLVVVAGKATVDLVSYEVTSGHPLVLKQLTTPSGGGFCGSTALNRNFSELLRKRVGMLKLPKEESKLVARTYAKGIVDFEYRIKHAFSDDGSTWAVKVGLFADYPDAGIDRESGCMAVTNEVMLSCYKPVVDRVIELISDQLTSAAKYHPRTRVKTILLTGEFSMSEYLVKQVKLLVGAAFDVAVVTPSDALTDIARGAVRAGVLQAHGLLPAEYLTRD
;
A
#
# COMPACT_ATOMS: atom_id res chain seq x y z
N MET A 1 -41.59 6.40 -9.29
CA MET A 1 -40.66 6.11 -10.40
C MET A 1 -40.49 4.61 -10.50
N ASP A 2 -40.55 4.04 -11.69
CA ASP A 2 -40.46 2.59 -11.84
C ASP A 2 -38.99 2.12 -11.98
N PRO A 3 -38.61 0.97 -11.39
CA PRO A 3 -37.26 0.43 -11.49
C PRO A 3 -36.79 0.10 -12.92
N LEU A 4 -37.70 -0.12 -13.88
CA LEU A 4 -37.35 -0.43 -15.26
C LEU A 4 -36.81 0.81 -16.00
N SER A 5 -37.39 1.98 -15.74
CA SER A 5 -36.91 3.27 -16.24
C SER A 5 -35.50 3.60 -15.73
N ILE A 6 -35.22 3.26 -14.47
CA ILE A 6 -33.88 3.37 -13.88
C ILE A 6 -32.91 2.40 -14.56
N ALA A 7 -33.33 1.15 -14.75
CA ALA A 7 -32.50 0.15 -15.41
C ALA A 7 -32.13 0.57 -16.83
N ALA A 8 -33.10 1.00 -17.63
CA ALA A 8 -32.88 1.49 -18.99
C ALA A 8 -31.95 2.72 -19.02
N SER A 9 -32.13 3.67 -18.11
CA SER A 9 -31.25 4.84 -17.99
C SER A 9 -29.82 4.43 -17.65
N ALA A 10 -29.63 3.51 -16.69
CA ALA A 10 -28.31 3.04 -16.28
C ALA A 10 -27.61 2.24 -17.40
N ALA A 11 -28.32 1.38 -18.13
CA ALA A 11 -27.79 0.66 -19.29
C ALA A 11 -27.34 1.61 -20.43
N GLY A 12 -28.14 2.64 -20.72
CA GLY A 12 -27.80 3.66 -21.71
C GLY A 12 -26.52 4.41 -21.34
N LEU A 13 -26.37 4.77 -20.06
CA LEU A 13 -25.17 5.45 -19.57
C LEU A 13 -23.95 4.55 -19.49
N ALA A 14 -24.11 3.27 -19.12
CA ALA A 14 -23.03 2.28 -19.17
C ALA A 14 -22.48 2.15 -20.61
N THR A 15 -23.36 2.12 -21.61
CA THR A 15 -22.98 2.15 -23.03
C THR A 15 -22.23 3.44 -23.40
N GLY A 16 -22.66 4.59 -22.86
CA GLY A 16 -21.96 5.87 -23.00
C GLY A 16 -20.55 5.84 -22.41
N CYS A 17 -20.38 5.29 -21.20
CA CYS A 17 -19.08 5.07 -20.57
C CYS A 17 -18.17 4.21 -21.46
N THR A 18 -18.65 3.10 -22.01
CA THR A 18 -17.86 2.23 -22.89
C THR A 18 -17.35 2.96 -24.12
N LYS A 19 -18.16 3.83 -24.75
CA LYS A 19 -17.73 4.66 -25.90
C LYS A 19 -16.63 5.66 -25.51
N ILE A 20 -16.75 6.29 -24.35
CA ILE A 20 -15.74 7.23 -23.83
C ILE A 20 -14.45 6.48 -23.49
N VAL A 21 -14.53 5.34 -22.81
CA VAL A 21 -13.37 4.49 -22.48
C VAL A 21 -12.66 4.03 -23.75
N ALA A 22 -13.39 3.61 -24.79
CA ALA A 22 -12.77 3.25 -26.07
C ALA A 22 -12.01 4.43 -26.69
N THR A 23 -12.59 5.64 -26.64
CA THR A 23 -11.95 6.86 -27.15
C THR A 23 -10.68 7.22 -26.36
N LEU A 24 -10.76 7.16 -25.02
CA LEU A 24 -9.62 7.39 -24.14
C LEU A 24 -8.53 6.33 -24.32
N TYR A 25 -8.90 5.05 -24.46
CA TYR A 25 -7.97 3.95 -24.63
C TYR A 25 -7.19 4.06 -25.95
N ILE A 26 -7.86 4.36 -27.06
CA ILE A 26 -7.20 4.63 -28.36
C ILE A 26 -6.20 5.77 -28.20
N TRP A 27 -6.56 6.84 -27.48
CA TRP A 27 -5.65 7.95 -27.24
C TRP A 27 -4.46 7.55 -26.36
N ILE A 28 -4.68 6.84 -25.26
CA ILE A 28 -3.65 6.34 -24.33
C ILE A 28 -2.66 5.44 -25.08
N ASP A 29 -3.14 4.53 -25.93
CA ASP A 29 -2.31 3.61 -26.70
C ASP A 29 -1.49 4.34 -27.79
N ASP A 30 -2.05 5.40 -28.38
CA ASP A 30 -1.38 6.27 -29.36
C ASP A 30 -0.35 7.25 -28.77
N THR A 31 -0.17 7.29 -27.44
CA THR A 31 0.63 8.33 -26.76
C THR A 31 1.83 7.73 -26.02
N ILE A 32 3.05 8.19 -26.35
CA ILE A 32 4.32 7.67 -25.78
C ILE A 32 4.40 7.83 -24.25
N ALA A 33 3.89 8.95 -23.72
CA ALA A 33 3.74 9.20 -22.29
C ALA A 33 2.34 9.75 -22.00
N VAL A 34 1.63 9.09 -21.10
CA VAL A 34 0.21 9.36 -20.80
C VAL A 34 0.13 10.19 -19.53
N ASP A 35 -0.58 11.31 -19.58
CA ASP A 35 -0.89 12.13 -18.40
C ASP A 35 -1.70 11.29 -17.38
N GLU A 36 -1.29 11.28 -16.12
CA GLU A 36 -1.89 10.49 -15.05
C GLU A 36 -3.38 10.82 -14.83
N ASN A 37 -3.80 12.06 -15.10
CA ASN A 37 -5.21 12.45 -15.05
C ASN A 37 -6.01 11.78 -16.16
N VAL A 38 -5.42 11.54 -17.34
CA VAL A 38 -6.09 10.86 -18.46
C VAL A 38 -6.21 9.37 -18.20
N ALA A 39 -5.12 8.72 -17.76
CA ALA A 39 -5.16 7.32 -17.36
C ALA A 39 -6.16 7.11 -16.21
N GLY A 40 -6.10 7.96 -15.18
CA GLY A 40 -7.02 7.93 -14.06
C GLY A 40 -8.48 8.21 -14.48
N LEU A 41 -8.73 9.14 -15.40
CA LEU A 41 -10.08 9.36 -15.92
C LEU A 41 -10.60 8.12 -16.67
N CYS A 42 -9.77 7.47 -17.48
CA CYS A 42 -10.15 6.25 -18.19
C CYS A 42 -10.56 5.14 -17.21
N ASP A 43 -9.82 4.96 -16.14
CA ASP A 43 -10.12 3.98 -15.10
C ASP A 43 -11.42 4.31 -14.35
N GLU A 44 -11.63 5.59 -13.99
CA GLU A 44 -12.86 6.03 -13.30
C GLU A 44 -14.11 5.91 -14.18
N VAL A 45 -14.05 6.27 -15.46
CA VAL A 45 -15.19 6.10 -16.38
C VAL A 45 -15.50 4.62 -16.59
N LYS A 46 -14.48 3.77 -16.65
CA LYS A 46 -14.66 2.31 -16.76
C LYS A 46 -15.27 1.72 -15.49
N ALA A 47 -14.85 2.18 -14.31
CA ALA A 47 -15.45 1.77 -13.04
C ALA A 47 -16.91 2.20 -12.95
N LEU A 48 -17.23 3.45 -13.29
CA LEU A 48 -18.60 3.96 -13.35
C LEU A 48 -19.47 3.14 -14.31
N GLY A 49 -18.97 2.82 -15.51
CA GLY A 49 -19.70 2.00 -16.49
C GLY A 49 -20.12 0.64 -15.95
N ARG A 50 -19.23 -0.05 -15.22
CA ARG A 50 -19.52 -1.36 -14.59
C ARG A 50 -20.56 -1.26 -13.47
N VAL A 51 -20.49 -0.19 -12.67
CA VAL A 51 -21.47 0.05 -11.60
C VAL A 51 -22.85 0.33 -12.21
N LEU A 52 -22.92 1.13 -13.26
CA LEU A 52 -24.18 1.41 -13.98
C LEU A 52 -24.79 0.15 -14.61
N GLU A 53 -23.97 -0.72 -15.19
CA GLU A 53 -24.43 -2.01 -15.73
C GLU A 53 -24.96 -2.93 -14.62
N SER A 54 -24.28 -2.96 -13.47
CA SER A 54 -24.74 -3.70 -12.29
C SER A 54 -26.06 -3.16 -11.73
N ILE A 55 -26.24 -1.84 -11.71
CA ILE A 55 -27.49 -1.19 -11.30
C ILE A 55 -28.61 -1.49 -12.27
N SER A 56 -28.32 -1.50 -13.58
CA SER A 56 -29.31 -1.90 -14.58
C SER A 56 -29.84 -3.31 -14.31
N SER A 57 -28.93 -4.27 -14.08
CA SER A 57 -29.29 -5.66 -13.79
C SER A 57 -30.06 -5.80 -12.45
N ALA A 58 -29.57 -5.14 -11.40
CA ALA A 58 -30.17 -5.21 -10.07
C ALA A 58 -31.55 -4.53 -10.00
N ALA A 59 -31.71 -3.38 -10.68
CA ALA A 59 -32.96 -2.62 -10.69
C ALA A 59 -34.10 -3.38 -11.38
N ILE A 60 -33.82 -4.17 -12.42
CA ILE A 60 -34.83 -5.02 -13.07
C ILE A 60 -35.40 -6.06 -12.09
N SER A 61 -34.56 -6.57 -11.20
CA SER A 61 -34.93 -7.61 -10.22
C SER A 61 -35.46 -7.03 -8.90
N ALA A 62 -35.56 -5.71 -8.77
CA ALA A 62 -35.73 -5.06 -7.49
C ALA A 62 -37.14 -5.33 -6.89
N PRO A 63 -37.21 -5.88 -5.66
CA PRO A 63 -38.45 -6.37 -5.07
C PRO A 63 -39.29 -5.21 -4.54
N ARG A 64 -40.34 -4.84 -5.28
CA ARG A 64 -41.23 -3.71 -4.93
C ARG A 64 -41.77 -3.74 -3.49
N PRO A 65 -42.22 -4.89 -2.93
CA PRO A 65 -42.75 -4.93 -1.56
C PRO A 65 -41.71 -4.55 -0.51
N VAL A 66 -40.50 -5.09 -0.62
CA VAL A 66 -39.40 -4.85 0.32
C VAL A 66 -38.92 -3.40 0.23
N ILE A 67 -38.90 -2.83 -0.98
CA ILE A 67 -38.54 -1.42 -1.16
C ILE A 67 -39.58 -0.49 -0.52
N ALA A 68 -40.88 -0.79 -0.66
CA ALA A 68 -41.93 0.01 -0.04
C ALA A 68 -41.87 -0.02 1.50
N GLU A 69 -41.30 -1.07 2.08
CA GLU A 69 -41.08 -1.18 3.53
C GLU A 69 -39.86 -0.38 4.00
N ILE A 70 -38.74 -0.46 3.25
CA ILE A 70 -37.48 0.22 3.62
C ILE A 70 -37.49 1.72 3.25
N ASP A 71 -38.08 2.08 2.12
CA ASP A 71 -38.11 3.44 1.55
C ASP A 71 -39.55 3.78 1.10
N PRO A 72 -40.48 3.98 2.05
CA PRO A 72 -41.89 4.22 1.75
C PRO A 72 -42.13 5.49 0.92
N ASP A 73 -41.24 6.49 1.04
CA ASP A 73 -41.34 7.75 0.30
C ASP A 73 -40.82 7.64 -1.15
N GLY A 74 -40.20 6.50 -1.51
CA GLY A 74 -39.60 6.30 -2.83
C GLY A 74 -38.40 7.20 -3.12
N SER A 75 -37.71 7.65 -2.06
CA SER A 75 -36.57 8.57 -2.12
C SER A 75 -35.35 7.94 -2.81
N LEU A 76 -35.15 6.62 -2.68
CA LEU A 76 -34.09 5.86 -3.32
C LEU A 76 -34.12 6.03 -4.83
N TRP A 77 -35.27 5.73 -5.46
CA TRP A 77 -35.37 5.80 -6.91
C TRP A 77 -35.31 7.25 -7.44
N ALA A 78 -35.82 8.22 -6.67
CA ALA A 78 -35.74 9.62 -7.01
C ALA A 78 -34.27 10.11 -7.04
N VAL A 79 -33.48 9.76 -6.02
CA VAL A 79 -32.09 10.20 -5.94
C VAL A 79 -31.18 9.47 -6.93
N VAL A 80 -31.45 8.18 -7.18
CA VAL A 80 -30.75 7.42 -8.23
C VAL A 80 -30.98 8.05 -9.59
N LYS A 81 -32.23 8.44 -9.91
CA LYS A 81 -32.51 9.12 -11.18
C LYS A 81 -31.82 10.46 -11.32
N ALA A 82 -31.91 11.32 -10.31
CA ALA A 82 -31.25 12.62 -10.33
C ALA A 82 -29.74 12.46 -10.57
N THR A 83 -29.13 11.46 -9.93
CA THR A 83 -27.71 11.14 -10.10
C THR A 83 -27.41 10.58 -11.50
N LEU A 84 -28.27 9.72 -12.07
CA LEU A 84 -28.14 9.24 -13.44
C LEU A 84 -28.25 10.38 -14.47
N ASP A 85 -29.16 11.33 -14.26
CA ASP A 85 -29.32 12.48 -15.15
C ASP A 85 -28.09 13.41 -15.10
N ASP A 86 -27.49 13.59 -13.91
CA ASP A 86 -26.22 14.30 -13.77
C ASP A 86 -25.05 13.59 -14.47
N ILE A 87 -24.97 12.25 -14.30
CA ILE A 87 -23.98 11.42 -14.99
C ILE A 87 -24.15 11.58 -16.50
N ASN A 88 -25.37 11.55 -17.02
CA ASN A 88 -25.64 11.76 -18.45
C ASN A 88 -25.08 13.10 -18.92
N ASN A 89 -25.38 14.18 -18.20
CA ASN A 89 -24.90 15.52 -18.54
C ASN A 89 -23.37 15.58 -18.57
N ILE A 90 -22.70 14.89 -17.64
CA ILE A 90 -21.23 14.87 -17.57
C ILE A 90 -20.62 14.01 -18.66
N LEU A 91 -21.17 12.83 -18.95
CA LEU A 91 -20.68 11.98 -20.04
C LEU A 91 -20.86 12.67 -21.40
N VAL A 92 -21.96 13.41 -21.61
CA VAL A 92 -22.17 14.22 -22.83
C VAL A 92 -21.10 15.31 -22.93
N LYS A 93 -20.86 16.08 -21.86
CA LYS A 93 -19.83 17.13 -21.84
C LYS A 93 -18.42 16.57 -22.02
N LEU A 94 -18.12 15.43 -21.40
CA LEU A 94 -16.85 14.74 -21.55
C LEU A 94 -16.67 14.20 -22.98
N SER A 95 -17.70 13.62 -23.58
CA SER A 95 -17.67 13.18 -24.98
C SER A 95 -17.46 14.36 -25.93
N GLN A 96 -18.10 15.52 -25.68
CA GLN A 96 -17.86 16.74 -26.43
C GLN A 96 -16.40 17.20 -26.32
N LEU A 97 -15.85 17.25 -25.10
CA LEU A 97 -14.45 17.61 -24.86
C LEU A 97 -13.48 16.66 -25.60
N LEU A 98 -13.71 15.35 -25.51
CA LEU A 98 -12.89 14.37 -26.23
C LEU A 98 -13.00 14.53 -27.75
N SER A 99 -14.20 14.84 -28.26
CA SER A 99 -14.42 15.09 -29.69
C SER A 99 -13.73 16.37 -30.18
N GLU A 100 -13.67 17.43 -29.37
CA GLU A 100 -12.94 18.67 -29.69
C GLU A 100 -11.44 18.41 -29.78
N VAL A 101 -10.90 17.63 -28.82
CA VAL A 101 -9.50 17.22 -28.84
C VAL A 101 -9.21 16.36 -30.07
N GLN A 102 -10.11 15.45 -30.44
CA GLN A 102 -9.97 14.59 -31.62
C GLN A 102 -10.09 15.38 -32.95
N LYS A 103 -11.07 16.27 -33.13
CA LYS A 103 -11.23 17.07 -34.37
C LYS A 103 -10.00 17.95 -34.64
N SER A 104 -9.37 18.45 -33.59
CA SER A 104 -8.16 19.26 -33.71
C SER A 104 -6.94 18.49 -34.24
N SER A 105 -7.04 17.15 -34.39
CA SER A 105 -6.01 16.29 -35.01
C SER A 105 -6.25 16.02 -36.51
N GLY A 106 -7.38 16.43 -37.08
CA GLY A 106 -7.76 16.13 -38.46
C GLY A 106 -7.25 17.09 -39.55
N VAL A 107 -6.72 18.27 -39.19
CA VAL A 107 -6.39 19.33 -40.17
C VAL A 107 -4.98 19.19 -40.78
N PHE A 108 -4.12 18.31 -40.25
CA PHE A 108 -2.82 18.02 -40.87
C PHE A 108 -2.79 16.59 -41.44
N SER A 109 -3.26 16.47 -42.67
CA SER A 109 -3.08 15.30 -43.52
C SER A 109 -1.62 15.15 -43.94
N ARG A 110 -1.06 13.95 -43.76
CA ARG A 110 0.19 13.43 -44.34
C ARG A 110 1.50 14.12 -43.87
N SER A 111 2.08 13.65 -42.76
CA SER A 111 3.53 13.38 -42.57
C SER A 111 3.93 13.31 -41.09
N PHE A 112 4.54 12.19 -40.70
CA PHE A 112 5.49 11.91 -39.59
C PHE A 112 5.39 12.54 -38.17
N LEU A 113 4.49 13.48 -37.87
CA LEU A 113 4.46 14.25 -36.60
C LEU A 113 3.24 13.96 -35.71
N ARG A 114 2.68 12.74 -35.79
CA ARG A 114 1.38 12.38 -35.21
C ARG A 114 1.37 12.27 -33.67
N GLU A 115 2.49 11.97 -33.05
CA GLU A 115 2.59 11.65 -31.62
C GLU A 115 2.77 12.88 -30.70
N PRO A 116 3.71 13.82 -30.94
CA PRO A 116 3.96 14.91 -29.98
C PRO A 116 2.81 15.93 -29.92
N THR A 117 2.04 16.12 -31.01
CA THR A 117 0.93 17.07 -31.06
C THR A 117 -0.28 16.64 -30.21
N LYS A 118 -0.46 15.33 -29.96
CA LYS A 118 -1.54 14.82 -29.10
C LYS A 118 -1.26 15.07 -27.61
N GLN A 119 0.00 14.88 -27.16
CA GLN A 119 0.40 15.16 -25.77
C GLN A 119 0.23 16.62 -25.39
N ILE A 120 0.69 17.53 -26.25
CA ILE A 120 0.69 18.98 -25.95
C ILE A 120 -0.73 19.47 -25.66
N LYS A 121 -1.72 19.03 -26.43
CA LYS A 121 -3.11 19.52 -26.30
C LYS A 121 -3.88 18.94 -25.12
N PHE A 122 -3.65 17.68 -24.76
CA PHE A 122 -4.20 17.11 -23.52
C PHE A 122 -3.56 17.74 -22.29
N GLY A 123 -2.25 18.05 -22.36
CA GLY A 123 -1.58 18.87 -21.34
C GLY A 123 -2.26 20.23 -21.14
N PHE A 124 -2.66 20.91 -22.21
CA PHE A 124 -3.43 22.17 -22.12
C PHE A 124 -4.81 22.03 -21.47
N ARG A 125 -5.42 20.83 -21.50
CA ARG A 125 -6.73 20.54 -20.89
C ARG A 125 -6.60 19.72 -19.59
N SER A 126 -5.39 19.49 -19.06
CA SER A 126 -5.15 18.56 -17.94
C SER A 126 -5.97 18.93 -16.69
N LYS A 127 -6.18 20.23 -16.41
CA LYS A 127 -7.04 20.70 -15.31
C LYS A 127 -8.53 20.38 -15.50
N GLU A 128 -9.04 20.53 -16.73
CA GLU A 128 -10.42 20.15 -17.06
C GLU A 128 -10.60 18.64 -16.90
N ILE A 129 -9.63 17.85 -17.38
CA ILE A 129 -9.63 16.39 -17.27
C ILE A 129 -9.56 15.92 -15.82
N ALA A 130 -8.72 16.54 -15.00
CA ALA A 130 -8.66 16.27 -13.56
C ALA A 130 -10.01 16.58 -12.88
N THR A 131 -10.68 17.65 -13.30
CA THR A 131 -12.02 17.99 -12.81
C THR A 131 -13.05 16.95 -13.22
N TYR A 132 -13.04 16.48 -14.48
CA TYR A 132 -13.90 15.36 -14.91
C TYR A 132 -13.58 14.07 -14.17
N LYS A 133 -12.30 13.75 -13.94
CA LYS A 133 -11.87 12.57 -13.17
C LYS A 133 -12.47 12.59 -11.77
N ASN A 134 -12.30 13.70 -11.04
CA ASN A 134 -12.84 13.84 -9.68
C ASN A 134 -14.38 13.80 -9.65
N ARG A 135 -15.05 14.39 -10.65
CA ARG A 135 -16.52 14.31 -10.77
C ARG A 135 -16.98 12.87 -11.03
N VAL A 136 -16.39 12.18 -12.00
CA VAL A 136 -16.72 10.78 -12.33
C VAL A 136 -16.48 9.87 -11.12
N GLN A 137 -15.37 10.06 -10.39
CA GLN A 137 -15.08 9.33 -9.16
C GLN A 137 -16.16 9.53 -8.08
N SER A 138 -16.66 10.76 -7.93
CA SER A 138 -17.74 11.07 -6.98
C SER A 138 -19.04 10.34 -7.35
N TYR A 139 -19.41 10.32 -8.64
CA TYR A 139 -20.56 9.56 -9.12
C TYR A 139 -20.38 8.06 -9.02
N ASN A 140 -19.19 7.56 -9.30
CA ASN A 140 -18.88 6.14 -9.17
C ASN A 140 -19.11 5.68 -7.72
N THR A 141 -18.63 6.46 -6.75
CA THR A 141 -18.88 6.19 -5.32
C THR A 141 -20.37 6.26 -4.98
N ALA A 142 -21.07 7.29 -5.44
CA ALA A 142 -22.51 7.47 -5.17
C ALA A 142 -23.39 6.36 -5.77
N MET A 143 -23.13 5.97 -7.02
CA MET A 143 -23.83 4.87 -7.67
C MET A 143 -23.46 3.53 -7.03
N THR A 144 -22.25 3.36 -6.51
CA THR A 144 -21.88 2.16 -5.73
C THR A 144 -22.73 2.06 -4.46
N SER A 145 -22.95 3.17 -3.74
CA SER A 145 -23.87 3.20 -2.60
C SER A 145 -25.31 2.87 -3.02
N ALA A 146 -25.77 3.40 -4.16
CA ALA A 146 -27.10 3.05 -4.70
C ALA A 146 -27.23 1.56 -5.04
N LEU A 147 -26.21 0.96 -5.65
CA LEU A 147 -26.17 -0.47 -5.94
C LEU A 147 -26.23 -1.31 -4.67
N GLN A 148 -25.50 -0.90 -3.62
CA GLN A 148 -25.55 -1.57 -2.32
C GLN A 148 -26.95 -1.50 -1.68
N MET A 149 -27.63 -0.35 -1.75
CA MET A 149 -29.03 -0.24 -1.29
C MET A 149 -29.95 -1.19 -2.05
N ILE A 150 -29.87 -1.23 -3.39
CA ILE A 150 -30.69 -2.16 -4.22
C ILE A 150 -30.37 -3.61 -3.86
N ASN A 151 -29.09 -3.94 -3.64
CA ASN A 151 -28.66 -5.28 -3.24
C ASN A 151 -29.18 -5.68 -1.87
N VAL A 152 -29.24 -4.77 -0.89
CA VAL A 152 -29.88 -5.04 0.41
C VAL A 152 -31.35 -5.43 0.22
N CYS A 153 -32.10 -4.70 -0.62
CA CYS A 153 -33.48 -5.07 -0.94
C CYS A 153 -33.58 -6.47 -1.56
N LEU A 154 -32.71 -6.77 -2.53
CA LEU A 154 -32.65 -8.09 -3.18
C LEU A 154 -32.31 -9.20 -2.19
N MET A 155 -31.41 -8.94 -1.25
CA MET A 155 -31.00 -9.90 -0.23
C MET A 155 -32.12 -10.19 0.77
N ILE A 156 -32.81 -9.16 1.25
CA ILE A 156 -33.97 -9.29 2.13
C ILE A 156 -35.07 -10.08 1.42
N HIS A 157 -35.37 -9.76 0.16
CA HIS A 157 -36.38 -10.49 -0.61
C HIS A 157 -36.03 -11.95 -0.87
N ARG A 158 -34.73 -12.27 -1.01
CA ARG A 158 -34.22 -13.63 -1.15
C ARG A 158 -34.07 -14.36 0.18
N ASN A 159 -34.54 -13.78 1.30
CA ASN A 159 -34.35 -14.30 2.66
C ASN A 159 -32.88 -14.66 2.94
N SER A 160 -31.96 -13.79 2.50
CA SER A 160 -30.54 -13.94 2.82
C SER A 160 -30.34 -13.82 4.34
N SER A 161 -29.27 -14.40 4.87
CA SER A 161 -29.00 -14.34 6.31
C SER A 161 -28.86 -12.89 6.80
N GLN A 162 -29.28 -12.64 8.04
CA GLN A 162 -29.12 -11.33 8.68
C GLN A 162 -27.66 -10.86 8.59
N ASP A 163 -26.69 -11.75 8.87
CA ASP A 163 -25.26 -11.43 8.78
C ASP A 163 -24.84 -10.98 7.37
N ALA A 164 -25.34 -11.65 6.32
CA ALA A 164 -25.05 -11.25 4.95
C ALA A 164 -25.60 -9.85 4.67
N VAL A 165 -26.83 -9.56 5.11
CA VAL A 165 -27.42 -8.23 4.95
C VAL A 165 -26.67 -7.17 5.76
N PHE A 166 -26.27 -7.47 7.00
CA PHE A 166 -25.49 -6.57 7.85
C PHE A 166 -24.10 -6.28 7.30
N ASN A 167 -23.44 -7.26 6.67
CA ASN A 167 -22.15 -7.05 6.01
C ASN A 167 -22.27 -6.04 4.85
N VAL A 168 -23.35 -6.12 4.06
CA VAL A 168 -23.60 -5.14 2.99
C VAL A 168 -23.97 -3.77 3.56
N LEU A 169 -24.77 -3.72 4.63
CA LEU A 169 -25.11 -2.46 5.32
C LEU A 169 -23.87 -1.78 5.94
N TYR A 170 -22.96 -2.55 6.54
CA TYR A 170 -21.70 -2.02 7.05
C TYR A 170 -20.83 -1.45 5.92
N GLY A 171 -20.78 -2.15 4.78
CA GLY A 171 -20.14 -1.66 3.55
C GLY A 171 -20.75 -0.35 3.06
N LEU A 172 -22.09 -0.24 3.07
CA LEU A 172 -22.83 0.96 2.70
C LEU A 172 -22.48 2.13 3.63
N LYS A 173 -22.45 1.91 4.95
CA LYS A 173 -22.07 2.96 5.91
C LYS A 173 -20.65 3.49 5.66
N SER A 174 -19.70 2.61 5.34
CA SER A 174 -18.33 3.01 4.99
C SER A 174 -18.30 3.84 3.69
N GLN A 175 -19.08 3.47 2.68
CA GLN A 175 -19.15 4.22 1.42
C GLN A 175 -19.81 5.58 1.59
N ILE A 176 -20.88 5.68 2.37
CA ILE A 176 -21.53 6.96 2.73
C ILE A 176 -20.49 7.91 3.32
N GLY A 177 -19.71 7.46 4.31
CA GLY A 177 -18.67 8.28 4.93
C GLY A 177 -17.59 8.76 3.94
N ARG A 178 -17.23 7.95 2.92
CA ARG A 178 -16.29 8.38 1.87
C ARG A 178 -16.87 9.49 1.00
N VAL A 179 -18.15 9.39 0.62
CA VAL A 179 -18.84 10.44 -0.16
C VAL A 179 -18.91 11.72 0.66
N GLU A 180 -19.21 11.63 1.95
CA GLU A 180 -19.24 12.79 2.84
C GLU A 180 -17.88 13.49 2.93
N ILE A 181 -16.80 12.74 3.14
CA ILE A 181 -15.44 13.30 3.17
C ILE A 181 -15.10 13.99 1.84
N ALA A 182 -15.39 13.34 0.71
CA ALA A 182 -15.13 13.91 -0.62
C ALA A 182 -15.95 15.19 -0.86
N LEU A 183 -17.21 15.20 -0.42
CA LEU A 183 -18.08 16.38 -0.48
C LEU A 183 -17.52 17.54 0.35
N HIS A 184 -16.93 17.27 1.51
CA HIS A 184 -16.34 18.30 2.38
C HIS A 184 -15.04 18.87 1.79
N GLN A 185 -14.21 18.03 1.19
CA GLN A 185 -12.97 18.45 0.51
C GLN A 185 -13.23 19.26 -0.78
N GLY A 186 -14.29 18.90 -1.54
CA GLY A 186 -14.68 19.62 -2.75
C GLY A 186 -15.25 21.02 -2.49
N THR A 187 -15.87 21.25 -1.33
CA THR A 187 -16.37 22.59 -0.96
C THR A 187 -15.29 23.60 -0.61
N GLN A 188 -14.07 23.17 -0.27
CA GLN A 188 -12.98 24.10 0.10
C GLN A 188 -12.11 24.56 -1.09
N SER A 189 -12.29 23.98 -2.28
CA SER A 189 -11.39 24.21 -3.44
C SER A 189 -11.98 25.06 -4.57
N ASN A 190 -13.22 25.54 -4.44
CA ASN A 190 -13.88 26.42 -5.42
C ASN A 190 -14.44 27.69 -4.77
N SER A 191 -13.57 28.62 -4.38
CA SER A 191 -13.94 30.01 -4.11
C SER A 191 -13.04 30.94 -4.94
N GLY A 192 -13.25 30.91 -6.25
CA GLY A 192 -12.71 31.89 -7.20
C GLY A 192 -13.87 32.59 -7.93
N PRO A 193 -13.88 33.92 -8.06
CA PRO A 193 -15.01 34.63 -8.65
C PRO A 193 -14.92 34.57 -10.17
N THR A 194 -15.46 33.51 -10.78
CA THR A 194 -15.81 33.53 -12.20
C THR A 194 -17.10 32.78 -12.40
N GLY A 195 -18.21 33.52 -12.30
CA GLY A 195 -19.54 33.10 -12.74
C GLY A 195 -19.47 32.63 -14.19
N SER A 196 -19.30 31.33 -14.36
CA SER A 196 -19.34 30.60 -15.61
C SER A 196 -20.16 29.33 -15.35
N SER A 197 -20.78 28.77 -16.38
CA SER A 197 -21.76 27.68 -16.21
C SER A 197 -21.22 26.44 -15.46
N GLN A 198 -19.90 26.34 -15.27
CA GLN A 198 -19.25 25.26 -14.53
C GLN A 198 -19.55 25.25 -13.02
N ASP A 199 -19.86 26.39 -12.40
CA ASP A 199 -20.22 26.50 -10.98
C ASP A 199 -21.64 26.02 -10.71
N ALA A 200 -22.57 26.29 -11.63
CA ALA A 200 -23.95 25.83 -11.52
C ALA A 200 -24.03 24.31 -11.55
N ASP A 201 -23.25 23.68 -12.45
CA ASP A 201 -23.09 22.23 -12.47
C ASP A 201 -22.56 21.76 -11.12
N GLY A 202 -21.38 22.25 -10.67
CA GLY A 202 -20.74 21.80 -9.44
C GLY A 202 -21.65 21.87 -8.21
N ASN A 203 -22.45 22.93 -8.09
CA ASN A 203 -23.44 23.09 -7.02
C ASN A 203 -24.63 22.13 -7.14
N GLN A 204 -25.06 21.78 -8.36
CA GLN A 204 -26.07 20.75 -8.58
C GLN A 204 -25.53 19.35 -8.19
N ILE A 205 -24.30 19.03 -8.61
CA ILE A 205 -23.61 17.78 -8.26
C ILE A 205 -23.55 17.63 -6.73
N ALA A 206 -23.03 18.64 -6.04
CA ALA A 206 -22.89 18.59 -4.58
C ALA A 206 -24.25 18.44 -3.87
N ARG A 207 -25.31 19.10 -4.38
CA ARG A 207 -26.67 18.95 -3.82
C ARG A 207 -27.22 17.54 -4.02
N ASN A 208 -27.11 16.99 -5.22
CA ASN A 208 -27.62 15.65 -5.52
C ASN A 208 -26.85 14.57 -4.74
N LEU A 209 -25.53 14.69 -4.63
CA LEU A 209 -24.71 13.79 -3.82
C LEU A 209 -25.04 13.88 -2.32
N ARG A 210 -25.26 15.08 -1.75
CA ARG A 210 -25.72 15.23 -0.36
C ARG A 210 -27.09 14.61 -0.13
N GLN A 211 -27.99 14.74 -1.11
CA GLN A 211 -29.29 14.09 -1.02
C GLN A 211 -29.16 12.57 -1.07
N LEU A 212 -28.24 12.03 -1.88
CA LEU A 212 -27.98 10.59 -1.93
C LEU A 212 -27.43 10.06 -0.62
N VAL A 213 -26.51 10.78 0.01
CA VAL A 213 -26.00 10.49 1.36
C VAL A 213 -27.14 10.40 2.36
N ARG A 214 -28.01 11.43 2.45
CA ARG A 214 -29.16 11.43 3.37
C ARG A 214 -30.10 10.24 3.14
N VAL A 215 -30.45 9.99 1.88
CA VAL A 215 -31.32 8.85 1.51
C VAL A 215 -30.64 7.54 1.89
N ALA A 216 -29.33 7.41 1.70
CA ALA A 216 -28.58 6.22 2.07
C ALA A 216 -28.48 6.01 3.58
N GLU A 217 -28.38 7.07 4.38
CA GLU A 217 -28.42 7.00 5.85
C GLU A 217 -29.80 6.59 6.37
N THR A 218 -30.88 7.18 5.81
CA THR A 218 -32.25 6.80 6.13
C THR A 218 -32.52 5.35 5.71
N PHE A 219 -32.13 4.98 4.49
CA PHE A 219 -32.23 3.60 3.99
C PHE A 219 -31.48 2.62 4.87
N HIS A 220 -30.22 2.92 5.24
CA HIS A 220 -29.42 2.08 6.13
C HIS A 220 -30.13 1.87 7.46
N SER A 221 -30.69 2.94 8.04
CA SER A 221 -31.41 2.88 9.31
C SER A 221 -32.68 2.04 9.22
N ASN A 222 -33.51 2.25 8.20
CA ASN A 222 -34.75 1.50 7.98
C ASN A 222 -34.47 0.02 7.68
N ALA A 223 -33.51 -0.28 6.80
CA ALA A 223 -33.10 -1.64 6.49
C ALA A 223 -32.53 -2.35 7.71
N SER A 224 -31.75 -1.66 8.55
CA SER A 224 -31.24 -2.22 9.81
C SER A 224 -32.35 -2.52 10.82
N ALA A 225 -33.42 -1.72 10.83
CA ALA A 225 -34.59 -1.96 11.69
C ALA A 225 -35.35 -3.20 11.23
N ILE A 226 -35.67 -3.29 9.93
CA ILE A 226 -36.40 -4.43 9.34
C ILE A 226 -35.61 -5.73 9.48
N THR A 227 -34.27 -5.70 9.34
CA THR A 227 -33.46 -6.92 9.49
C THR A 227 -33.32 -7.37 10.93
N ARG A 228 -33.40 -6.47 11.92
CA ARG A 228 -33.44 -6.84 13.35
C ARG A 228 -34.79 -7.43 13.75
N GLU A 229 -35.88 -6.98 13.15
CA GLU A 229 -37.24 -7.47 13.40
C GLU A 229 -37.58 -8.68 12.50
N GLY A 230 -36.80 -9.75 12.65
CA GLY A 230 -37.20 -11.07 12.15
C GLY A 230 -38.45 -11.59 12.89
N PRO A 231 -39.36 -12.30 12.22
CA PRO A 231 -40.69 -12.58 12.74
C PRO A 231 -40.65 -13.54 13.94
N ARG A 232 -41.26 -13.09 15.05
CA ARG A 232 -41.60 -13.78 16.31
C ARG A 232 -40.62 -13.63 17.49
N SER A 233 -40.73 -12.51 18.21
CA SER A 233 -40.95 -12.54 19.66
C SER A 233 -41.36 -11.15 20.17
N THR A 234 -42.56 -11.05 20.69
CA THR A 234 -43.12 -9.91 21.42
C THR A 234 -42.36 -9.63 22.71
N VAL A 235 -42.08 -8.36 23.03
CA VAL A 235 -42.49 -7.65 24.26
C VAL A 235 -42.03 -6.19 24.13
N TRP A 236 -43.00 -5.31 24.31
CA TRP A 236 -42.91 -3.86 24.32
C TRP A 236 -42.49 -3.39 25.73
N GLY A 237 -41.45 -2.55 25.85
CA GLY A 237 -41.09 -1.80 27.07
C GLY A 237 -40.05 -2.46 28.00
N GLY A 238 -38.85 -1.87 28.07
CA GLY A 238 -37.85 -2.22 29.10
C GLY A 238 -36.43 -1.70 28.83
N SER A 239 -36.16 -0.48 29.32
CA SER A 239 -34.89 0.29 29.47
C SER A 239 -33.58 -0.51 29.62
N VAL A 240 -32.38 -0.04 29.20
CA VAL A 240 -31.51 0.92 29.93
C VAL A 240 -30.31 1.42 29.09
N LEU A 241 -30.00 2.73 29.23
CA LEU A 241 -28.82 3.58 28.83
C LEU A 241 -28.88 4.29 27.46
N GLY A 242 -28.99 5.63 27.33
CA GLY A 242 -29.08 6.77 28.27
C GLY A 242 -29.47 8.06 27.52
N ASP A 243 -30.14 9.02 28.19
CA ASP A 243 -30.92 10.10 27.57
C ASP A 243 -30.11 11.20 26.82
N PRO A 244 -30.60 11.71 25.66
CA PRO A 244 -29.99 12.82 24.92
C PRO A 244 -30.29 14.22 25.50
N LEU A 245 -29.35 15.16 25.30
CA LEU A 245 -29.33 16.56 25.78
C LEU A 245 -30.64 17.34 25.54
N THR A 246 -30.96 18.25 26.47
CA THR A 246 -32.15 19.12 26.38
C THR A 246 -32.01 20.22 25.32
N ARG A 247 -33.13 20.75 24.84
CA ARG A 247 -33.19 21.84 23.82
C ARG A 247 -32.39 23.10 24.21
N GLU A 248 -32.30 23.42 25.49
CA GLU A 248 -31.47 24.53 26.01
C GLU A 248 -29.96 24.27 25.85
N GLN A 249 -29.53 23.02 25.99
CA GLN A 249 -28.13 22.64 25.81
C GLN A 249 -27.73 22.65 24.33
N PHE A 250 -28.69 22.38 23.42
CA PHE A 250 -28.48 22.50 21.97
C PHE A 250 -28.35 23.95 21.50
N SER A 251 -29.14 24.89 22.03
CA SER A 251 -29.16 26.28 21.52
C SER A 251 -27.91 27.10 21.89
N ASN A 252 -27.14 26.68 22.89
CA ASN A 252 -25.92 27.39 23.28
C ASN A 252 -24.69 27.02 22.43
N ILE A 253 -24.77 25.95 21.63
CA ILE A 253 -23.69 25.48 20.75
C ILE A 253 -23.65 26.29 19.43
N GLU A 254 -24.78 26.85 18.99
CA GLU A 254 -24.90 27.61 17.72
C GLU A 254 -24.29 29.03 17.75
N ASN A 255 -23.90 29.56 18.92
CA ASN A 255 -23.43 30.96 19.06
C ASN A 255 -21.90 31.14 19.14
N TRP A 256 -21.10 30.10 18.88
CA TRP A 256 -19.66 30.12 19.18
C TRP A 256 -18.71 30.49 18.03
N ILE A 257 -19.16 30.76 16.80
CA ILE A 257 -18.25 31.09 15.69
C ILE A 257 -18.82 32.18 14.75
N PRO A 258 -18.25 33.40 14.71
CA PRO A 258 -18.63 34.47 13.79
C PRO A 258 -17.91 34.38 12.42
N PRO A 259 -18.48 34.90 11.31
CA PRO A 259 -18.01 34.66 9.94
C PRO A 259 -17.03 35.76 9.44
N PRO A 260 -16.00 35.47 8.62
CA PRO A 260 -15.14 36.52 8.04
C PRO A 260 -15.42 36.83 6.55
N SER A 261 -15.31 38.11 6.21
CA SER A 261 -15.61 38.74 4.92
C SER A 261 -14.35 39.13 4.08
N ASN A 262 -14.26 38.51 2.89
CA ASN A 262 -13.71 38.86 1.55
C ASN A 262 -12.58 39.88 1.20
N ASN A 263 -11.74 39.39 0.25
CA ASN A 263 -11.12 40.00 -0.96
C ASN A 263 -9.82 40.86 -0.83
N GLN A 264 -8.83 40.89 -1.76
CA GLN A 264 -8.55 40.27 -3.08
C GLN A 264 -7.10 40.61 -3.58
N GLY A 265 -6.53 39.78 -4.48
CA GLY A 265 -5.63 40.11 -5.62
C GLY A 265 -4.12 40.34 -5.35
N GLY A 266 -3.14 39.96 -6.19
CA GLY A 266 -3.08 39.24 -7.48
C GLY A 266 -1.68 39.37 -8.16
N THR A 267 -1.24 38.32 -8.90
CA THR A 267 -0.47 38.28 -10.19
C THR A 267 1.00 38.82 -10.28
N THR A 268 1.98 38.37 -11.11
CA THR A 268 2.30 37.29 -12.11
C THR A 268 3.77 37.52 -12.60
N SER A 269 4.69 36.53 -12.67
CA SER A 269 5.19 35.76 -13.87
C SER A 269 6.38 36.40 -14.70
N PRO A 270 6.95 35.77 -15.77
CA PRO A 270 8.14 34.87 -15.76
C PRO A 270 9.11 35.06 -16.98
N ARG A 271 10.00 34.06 -17.29
CA ARG A 271 10.70 33.67 -18.58
C ARG A 271 12.25 33.59 -18.47
N THR A 272 13.07 32.76 -19.16
CA THR A 272 13.03 31.66 -20.18
C THR A 272 14.47 31.03 -20.23
N VAL A 273 14.64 29.70 -20.12
CA VAL A 273 15.07 28.69 -21.15
C VAL A 273 16.13 29.09 -22.20
N VAL A 274 17.26 28.36 -22.24
CA VAL A 274 17.99 27.92 -23.46
C VAL A 274 18.72 26.57 -23.17
N ASP A 275 18.63 25.64 -24.13
CA ASP A 275 19.06 24.22 -24.15
C ASP A 275 20.52 24.02 -24.68
N PRO A 276 21.23 22.91 -24.36
CA PRO A 276 22.66 22.67 -24.64
C PRO A 276 22.93 21.63 -25.75
N SER A 277 24.12 21.64 -26.37
CA SER A 277 24.61 20.52 -27.19
C SER A 277 26.14 20.53 -27.39
N TYR A 278 26.73 19.33 -27.47
CA TYR A 278 28.13 18.94 -27.79
C TYR A 278 29.16 19.05 -26.62
N HIS A 279 29.94 18.03 -26.23
CA HIS A 279 31.01 17.28 -26.93
C HIS A 279 31.50 16.07 -26.03
N SER A 280 31.83 14.88 -26.56
CA SER A 280 33.16 14.33 -26.97
C SER A 280 34.10 13.83 -25.83
N ASP A 281 34.47 12.54 -25.83
CA ASP A 281 35.26 11.79 -24.81
C ASP A 281 36.65 12.35 -24.37
N SER A 282 37.09 13.49 -24.92
CA SER A 282 38.23 14.28 -24.41
C SER A 282 37.80 15.23 -23.27
N ASP A 283 36.51 15.51 -23.17
CA ASP A 283 35.95 16.51 -22.28
C ASP A 283 35.78 15.99 -20.86
N ASP A 284 35.72 14.67 -20.63
CA ASP A 284 35.52 14.08 -19.30
C ASP A 284 36.65 14.38 -18.31
N ASP A 285 37.91 14.39 -18.77
CA ASP A 285 39.06 14.73 -17.91
C ASP A 285 39.13 16.23 -17.63
N ILE A 286 38.76 17.05 -18.61
CA ILE A 286 38.65 18.50 -18.47
C ILE A 286 37.50 18.85 -17.52
N ASP A 287 36.36 18.18 -17.65
CA ASP A 287 35.18 18.35 -16.82
C ASP A 287 35.44 17.93 -15.38
N LYS A 288 36.13 16.81 -15.13
CA LYS A 288 36.56 16.44 -13.77
C LYS A 288 37.50 17.47 -13.15
N ALA A 289 38.50 17.94 -13.89
CA ALA A 289 39.43 18.96 -13.39
C ALA A 289 38.71 20.29 -13.09
N LEU A 290 37.78 20.68 -13.95
CA LEU A 290 36.97 21.87 -13.78
C LEU A 290 35.99 21.74 -12.61
N LEU A 291 35.30 20.61 -12.45
CA LEU A 291 34.41 20.32 -11.34
C LEU A 291 35.16 20.41 -10.00
N LYS A 292 36.36 19.82 -9.93
CA LYS A 292 37.24 19.92 -8.76
C LYS A 292 37.59 21.38 -8.45
N ARG A 293 38.01 22.14 -9.47
CA ARG A 293 38.38 23.55 -9.29
C ARG A 293 37.21 24.44 -8.88
N LEU A 294 36.03 24.22 -9.44
CA LEU A 294 34.80 24.92 -9.06
C LEU A 294 34.43 24.62 -7.59
N ARG A 295 34.57 23.37 -7.15
CA ARG A 295 34.35 22.97 -5.76
C ARG A 295 35.33 23.64 -4.80
N GLU A 296 36.61 23.69 -5.15
CA GLU A 296 37.63 24.43 -4.38
C GLU A 296 37.26 25.91 -4.24
N LEU A 297 36.89 26.56 -5.35
CA LEU A 297 36.46 27.96 -5.34
C LEU A 297 35.18 28.20 -4.52
N ALA A 298 34.24 27.25 -4.54
CA ALA A 298 33.03 27.29 -3.72
C ALA A 298 33.36 27.24 -2.22
N VAL A 299 34.26 26.34 -1.83
CA VAL A 299 34.73 26.18 -0.45
C VAL A 299 35.51 27.42 0.01
N GLU A 300 36.43 27.94 -0.80
CA GLU A 300 37.19 29.16 -0.50
C GLU A 300 36.27 30.38 -0.33
N SER A 301 35.28 30.54 -1.21
CA SER A 301 34.31 31.65 -1.14
C SER A 301 33.48 31.56 0.13
N ARG A 302 33.01 30.35 0.49
CA ARG A 302 32.28 30.09 1.74
C ARG A 302 33.13 30.42 2.98
N GLN A 303 34.41 30.03 2.99
CA GLN A 303 35.34 30.33 4.09
C GLN A 303 35.63 31.82 4.25
N LYS A 304 35.62 32.59 3.16
CA LYS A 304 35.76 34.06 3.16
C LYS A 304 34.46 34.79 3.54
N GLY A 305 33.35 34.07 3.74
CA GLY A 305 32.03 34.65 4.00
C GLY A 305 31.32 35.20 2.76
N ASP A 306 31.86 34.96 1.55
CA ASP A 306 31.22 35.35 0.28
C ASP A 306 30.25 34.26 -0.18
N TYR A 307 29.09 34.22 0.48
CA TYR A 307 28.07 33.19 0.25
C TYR A 307 27.41 33.29 -1.13
N ALA A 308 27.29 34.50 -1.69
CA ALA A 308 26.75 34.70 -3.03
C ALA A 308 27.65 34.05 -4.09
N LYS A 309 28.97 34.21 -3.95
CA LYS A 309 29.94 33.58 -4.84
C LYS A 309 30.00 32.07 -4.61
N ALA A 310 29.92 31.61 -3.36
CA ALA A 310 29.85 30.19 -3.03
C ALA A 310 28.63 29.49 -3.65
N GLU A 311 27.43 30.08 -3.53
CA GLU A 311 26.20 29.58 -4.16
C GLU A 311 26.37 29.40 -5.66
N ASN A 312 26.93 30.42 -6.33
CA ASN A 312 27.12 30.41 -7.77
C ASN A 312 28.06 29.27 -8.21
N PHE A 313 29.15 29.03 -7.46
CA PHE A 313 30.04 27.91 -7.74
C PHE A 313 29.39 26.55 -7.48
N TYR A 314 28.66 26.36 -6.36
CA TYR A 314 27.97 25.08 -6.10
C TYR A 314 26.88 24.78 -7.13
N ARG A 315 26.08 25.77 -7.55
CA ARG A 315 25.11 25.59 -8.65
C ARG A 315 25.80 25.16 -9.95
N LYS A 316 26.97 25.73 -10.28
CA LYS A 316 27.77 25.32 -11.44
C LYS A 316 28.30 23.88 -11.32
N VAL A 317 28.73 23.46 -10.13
CA VAL A 317 29.15 22.08 -9.86
C VAL A 317 27.98 21.11 -10.07
N ILE A 318 26.83 21.37 -9.44
CA ILE A 318 25.64 20.51 -9.50
C ILE A 318 25.08 20.43 -10.92
N ASN A 319 24.88 21.57 -11.59
CA ASN A 319 24.34 21.57 -12.96
C ASN A 319 25.26 20.83 -13.94
N ARG A 320 26.59 20.89 -13.74
CA ARG A 320 27.54 20.23 -14.64
C ARG A 320 27.71 18.75 -14.32
N SER A 321 27.59 18.34 -13.06
CA SER A 321 27.58 16.92 -12.67
C SER A 321 26.27 16.21 -13.00
N GLU A 322 25.15 16.93 -13.14
CA GLU A 322 23.87 16.36 -13.60
C GLU A 322 23.80 16.20 -15.14
N VAL A 323 24.63 16.93 -15.89
CA VAL A 323 24.66 16.92 -17.37
C VAL A 323 25.79 16.04 -17.93
N SER A 324 26.89 15.86 -17.19
CA SER A 324 28.03 15.04 -17.59
C SER A 324 27.84 13.57 -17.18
N GLU A 325 28.16 12.62 -18.08
CA GLU A 325 28.24 11.18 -17.76
C GLU A 325 29.47 10.81 -16.89
N SER A 326 30.25 11.79 -16.44
CA SER A 326 31.41 11.57 -15.59
C SER A 326 31.04 10.90 -14.24
N ASN A 327 31.94 10.04 -13.75
CA ASN A 327 31.86 9.32 -12.46
C ASN A 327 31.86 10.26 -11.21
N TYR A 328 30.96 11.25 -11.15
CA TYR A 328 30.77 12.09 -9.98
C TYR A 328 29.97 11.30 -8.93
N GLY A 329 30.60 11.00 -7.79
CA GLY A 329 30.01 10.14 -6.76
C GLY A 329 28.68 10.69 -6.24
N PRO A 330 27.63 9.86 -6.08
CA PRO A 330 26.34 10.31 -5.52
C PRO A 330 26.49 11.00 -4.16
N GLN A 331 27.45 10.56 -3.35
CA GLN A 331 27.73 11.14 -2.04
C GLN A 331 28.33 12.55 -2.14
N ASP A 332 29.20 12.80 -3.13
CA ASP A 332 29.79 14.12 -3.37
C ASP A 332 28.74 15.13 -3.81
N LEU A 333 27.83 14.71 -4.69
CA LEU A 333 26.71 15.52 -5.15
C LEU A 333 25.78 15.91 -4.00
N ILE A 334 25.45 14.96 -3.11
CA ILE A 334 24.65 15.23 -1.91
C ILE A 334 25.37 16.25 -1.02
N GLN A 335 26.67 16.09 -0.79
CA GLN A 335 27.44 17.03 0.03
C GLN A 335 27.46 18.44 -0.57
N ASP A 336 27.56 18.57 -1.89
CA ASP A 336 27.52 19.87 -2.57
C ASP A 336 26.14 20.51 -2.54
N ARG A 337 25.06 19.73 -2.62
CA ARG A 337 23.69 20.22 -2.38
C ARG A 337 23.50 20.72 -0.95
N ILE A 338 24.05 20.02 0.04
CA ILE A 338 24.03 20.46 1.45
C ILE A 338 24.78 21.80 1.59
N ASN A 339 25.95 21.93 0.97
CA ASN A 339 26.73 23.18 1.01
C ASN A 339 26.05 24.33 0.23
N LEU A 340 25.35 24.02 -0.86
CA LEU A 340 24.52 24.99 -1.58
C LEU A 340 23.40 25.52 -0.69
N ALA A 341 22.66 24.62 -0.03
CA ALA A 341 21.60 25.00 0.91
C ALA A 341 22.18 25.89 2.03
N TYR A 342 23.36 25.55 2.55
CA TYR A 342 24.06 26.36 3.55
C TYR A 342 24.37 27.78 3.05
N ALA A 343 24.85 27.92 1.81
CA ALA A 343 25.11 29.22 1.21
C ALA A 343 23.81 30.03 0.96
N CYS A 344 22.70 29.36 0.62
CA CYS A 344 21.39 30.00 0.50
C CYS A 344 20.88 30.51 1.86
N LEU A 345 21.04 29.73 2.93
CA LEU A 345 20.64 30.12 4.29
C LEU A 345 21.35 31.40 4.77
N HIS A 346 22.66 31.49 4.57
CA HIS A 346 23.43 32.68 4.94
C HIS A 346 23.08 33.94 4.12
N GLN A 347 22.41 33.77 2.99
CA GLN A 347 21.83 34.85 2.18
C GLN A 347 20.35 35.12 2.49
N ARG A 348 19.77 34.46 3.51
CA ARG A 348 18.34 34.52 3.83
C ARG A 348 17.42 34.03 2.70
N LYS A 349 17.92 33.22 1.78
CA LYS A 349 17.14 32.59 0.69
C LYS A 349 16.46 31.32 1.20
N TRP A 350 15.47 31.47 2.08
CA TRP A 350 14.85 30.37 2.82
C TRP A 350 14.19 29.32 1.92
N ALA A 351 13.42 29.76 0.92
CA ALA A 351 12.71 28.86 0.00
C ALA A 351 13.67 28.00 -0.83
N ASP A 352 14.78 28.58 -1.32
CA ASP A 352 15.80 27.85 -2.07
C ASP A 352 16.50 26.81 -1.19
N ALA A 353 16.85 27.18 0.05
CA ALA A 353 17.45 26.26 1.01
C ALA A 353 16.50 25.12 1.39
N GLU A 354 15.22 25.44 1.62
CA GLU A 354 14.17 24.47 1.94
C GLU A 354 13.97 23.46 0.81
N ALA A 355 13.86 23.92 -0.44
CA ALA A 355 13.70 23.07 -1.62
C ALA A 355 14.84 22.05 -1.80
N ILE A 356 16.04 22.39 -1.33
CA ILE A 356 17.21 21.50 -1.42
C ILE A 356 17.28 20.57 -0.20
N ILE A 357 17.10 21.09 1.01
CA ILE A 357 17.43 20.36 2.24
C ILE A 357 16.32 19.43 2.70
N LEU A 358 15.05 19.79 2.47
CA LEU A 358 13.91 19.01 2.92
C LEU A 358 13.89 17.62 2.24
N PRO A 359 14.06 17.50 0.91
CA PRO A 359 14.15 16.19 0.26
C PRO A 359 15.30 15.33 0.79
N ILE A 360 16.50 15.90 0.94
CA ILE A 360 17.69 15.21 1.49
C ILE A 360 17.42 14.71 2.91
N ALA A 361 16.78 15.54 3.74
CA ALA A 361 16.42 15.16 5.08
C ALA A 361 15.37 14.04 5.10
N MET A 362 14.48 13.92 4.11
CA MET A 362 13.44 12.89 4.04
C MET A 362 13.97 11.52 3.57
N GLU A 363 15.11 11.47 2.88
CA GLU A 363 15.73 10.21 2.38
C GLU A 363 16.27 9.27 3.48
N ARG A 364 16.23 9.69 4.77
CA ARG A 364 16.49 8.90 6.01
C ARG A 364 17.86 8.21 6.17
N LYS A 365 18.69 8.16 5.13
CA LYS A 365 19.98 7.45 5.11
C LYS A 365 21.21 8.29 5.44
N LEU A 366 21.12 9.63 5.45
CA LEU A 366 22.26 10.50 5.68
C LEU A 366 22.38 10.92 7.17
N ALA A 367 23.58 10.74 7.72
CA ALA A 367 23.96 11.18 9.07
C ALA A 367 24.83 12.47 9.03
N ASP A 368 24.49 13.41 8.13
CA ASP A 368 25.15 14.73 8.12
C ASP A 368 24.38 15.70 9.01
N ILE A 369 25.04 16.16 10.07
CA ILE A 369 24.47 17.10 11.02
C ILE A 369 24.13 18.46 10.38
N ALA A 370 24.83 18.86 9.31
CA ALA A 370 24.57 20.12 8.61
C ALA A 370 23.14 20.19 8.05
N VAL A 371 22.55 19.05 7.68
CA VAL A 371 21.15 18.94 7.22
C VAL A 371 20.18 19.35 8.33
N TYR A 372 20.36 18.80 9.53
CA TYR A 372 19.45 19.04 10.65
C TYR A 372 19.67 20.39 11.33
N VAL A 373 20.88 20.94 11.24
CA VAL A 373 21.16 22.34 11.59
C VAL A 373 20.47 23.28 10.62
N SER A 374 20.52 22.99 9.32
CA SER A 374 19.83 23.77 8.28
C SER A 374 18.31 23.76 8.47
N LEU A 375 17.72 22.61 8.79
CA LEU A 375 16.29 22.51 9.12
C LEU A 375 15.92 23.29 10.39
N HIS A 376 16.77 23.27 11.42
CA HIS A 376 16.53 24.11 12.61
C HIS A 376 16.52 25.61 12.23
N ALA A 377 17.47 26.06 11.40
CA ALA A 377 17.50 27.43 10.91
C ALA A 377 16.25 27.79 10.07
N LEU A 378 15.76 26.87 9.23
CA LEU A 378 14.51 27.04 8.49
C LEU A 378 13.28 27.11 9.40
N ALA A 379 13.25 26.31 10.48
CA ALA A 379 12.18 26.40 11.47
C ALA A 379 12.14 27.78 12.14
N LEU A 380 13.31 28.35 12.48
CA LEU A 380 13.40 29.73 12.97
C LEU A 380 12.93 30.76 11.92
N ALA A 381 13.26 30.56 10.64
CA ALA A 381 12.85 31.46 9.57
C ALA A 381 11.33 31.42 9.32
N HIS A 382 10.73 30.24 9.36
CA HIS A 382 9.29 30.04 9.24
C HIS A 382 8.53 30.57 10.46
N MET A 383 9.12 30.48 11.66
CA MET A 383 8.59 31.15 12.86
C MET A 383 8.48 32.67 12.68
N HIS A 384 9.51 33.33 12.11
CA HIS A 384 9.43 34.76 11.78
C HIS A 384 8.39 35.08 10.71
N SER A 385 8.17 34.16 9.78
CA SER A 385 7.18 34.31 8.70
C SER A 385 5.76 33.90 9.14
N SER A 386 5.57 33.51 10.40
CA SER A 386 4.32 32.96 10.96
C SER A 386 3.76 31.74 10.20
N ASP A 387 4.61 31.02 9.47
CA ASP A 387 4.26 29.74 8.83
C ASP A 387 4.54 28.61 9.82
N PHE A 388 3.69 28.51 10.85
CA PHE A 388 3.88 27.57 11.96
C PHE A 388 3.84 26.10 11.52
N ALA A 389 3.13 25.80 10.43
CA ALA A 389 3.07 24.45 9.87
C ALA A 389 4.43 24.01 9.31
N LYS A 390 5.09 24.87 8.53
CA LYS A 390 6.44 24.58 8.04
C LYS A 390 7.49 24.65 9.14
N ALA A 391 7.31 25.55 10.12
CA ALA A 391 8.18 25.61 11.29
C ALA A 391 8.15 24.28 12.06
N ASP A 392 6.96 23.75 12.33
CA ASP A 392 6.77 22.46 13.02
C ASP A 392 7.41 21.30 12.24
N LEU A 393 7.15 21.22 10.93
CA LEU A 393 7.73 20.20 10.05
C LEU A 393 9.27 20.21 10.08
N CYS A 394 9.86 21.38 9.88
CA CYS A 394 11.31 21.55 9.90
C CYS A 394 11.89 21.24 11.29
N CYS A 395 11.24 21.68 12.36
CA CYS A 395 11.71 21.49 13.74
C CYS A 395 11.66 20.02 14.17
N LYS A 396 10.53 19.32 13.95
CA LYS A 396 10.39 17.90 14.24
C LYS A 396 11.41 17.05 13.47
N ARG A 397 11.67 17.39 12.20
CA ARG A 397 12.68 16.69 11.39
C ARG A 397 14.11 16.98 11.86
N ALA A 398 14.41 18.22 12.25
CA ALA A 398 15.70 18.59 12.84
C ALA A 398 15.95 17.83 14.16
N LEU A 399 14.94 17.77 15.03
CA LEU A 399 15.01 17.07 16.32
C LEU A 399 15.28 15.57 16.12
N TRP A 400 14.53 14.93 15.22
CA TRP A 400 14.73 13.53 14.88
C TRP A 400 16.18 13.23 14.44
N GLY A 401 16.73 14.05 13.55
CA GLY A 401 18.09 13.85 13.05
C GLY A 401 19.18 14.13 14.07
N LYS A 402 19.04 15.20 14.86
CA LYS A 402 19.98 15.52 15.95
C LYS A 402 19.98 14.42 17.01
N ARG A 403 18.82 13.89 17.40
CA ARG A 403 18.71 12.74 18.32
C ARG A 403 19.37 11.49 17.76
N LYS A 404 19.25 11.25 16.44
CA LYS A 404 19.90 10.11 15.76
C LYS A 404 21.43 10.22 15.76
N ILE A 405 21.99 11.43 15.63
CA ILE A 405 23.45 11.65 15.54
C ILE A 405 24.10 11.77 16.92
N PHE A 406 23.51 12.57 17.82
CA PHE A 406 24.13 12.94 19.10
C PHE A 406 23.55 12.21 20.32
N GLY A 407 22.43 11.52 20.16
CA GLY A 407 21.64 11.03 21.28
C GLY A 407 20.68 12.09 21.85
N LYS A 408 19.78 11.65 22.72
CA LYS A 408 18.69 12.47 23.27
C LYS A 408 19.15 13.49 24.30
N GLU A 409 20.23 13.17 25.03
CA GLU A 409 20.78 14.01 26.10
C GLU A 409 21.78 15.07 25.60
N ASN A 410 21.83 15.31 24.29
CA ASN A 410 22.71 16.33 23.75
C ASN A 410 22.07 17.73 23.87
N PRO A 411 22.81 18.76 24.31
CA PRO A 411 22.32 20.13 24.38
C PRO A 411 21.70 20.66 23.08
N SER A 412 22.18 20.22 21.91
CA SER A 412 21.59 20.64 20.62
C SER A 412 20.18 20.07 20.38
N CYS A 413 19.86 18.93 20.98
CA CYS A 413 18.51 18.36 20.96
C CYS A 413 17.57 19.17 21.86
N TRP A 414 18.03 19.60 23.04
CA TRP A 414 17.25 20.43 23.96
C TRP A 414 16.97 21.82 23.40
N GLU A 415 17.93 22.43 22.71
CA GLU A 415 17.71 23.69 21.98
C GLU A 415 16.61 23.55 20.91
N THR A 416 16.58 22.41 20.21
CA THR A 416 15.56 22.12 19.19
C THR A 416 14.19 21.80 19.81
N LEU A 417 14.16 21.10 20.94
CA LEU A 417 12.93 20.91 21.74
C LEU A 417 12.35 22.23 22.23
N ALA A 418 13.20 23.16 22.70
CA ALA A 418 12.76 24.47 23.15
C ALA A 418 12.14 25.29 22.01
N LEU A 419 12.65 25.12 20.78
CA LEU A 419 12.06 25.73 19.58
C LEU A 419 10.71 25.08 19.27
N LEU A 420 10.60 23.76 19.37
CA LEU A 420 9.36 23.03 19.16
C LEU A 420 8.28 23.46 20.16
N SER A 421 8.61 23.58 21.45
CA SER A 421 7.70 24.11 22.47
C SER A 421 7.18 25.50 22.10
N ARG A 422 8.04 26.39 21.59
CA ARG A 422 7.62 27.73 21.16
C ARG A 422 6.76 27.73 19.90
N ILE A 423 6.98 26.78 18.99
CA ILE A 423 6.13 26.59 17.81
C ILE A 423 4.73 26.14 18.26
N CYS A 424 4.63 25.18 19.17
CA CYS A 424 3.36 24.73 19.75
C CYS A 424 2.62 25.87 20.45
N GLU A 425 3.32 26.70 21.24
CA GLU A 425 2.71 27.89 21.86
C GLU A 425 2.18 28.89 20.83
N ALA A 426 2.93 29.12 19.75
CA ALA A 426 2.50 30.03 18.69
C ALA A 426 1.30 29.49 17.90
N ARG A 427 1.08 28.16 17.91
CA ARG A 427 -0.11 27.49 17.35
C ARG A 427 -1.30 27.41 18.31
N GLY A 428 -1.12 27.79 19.58
CA GLY A 428 -2.14 27.65 20.62
C GLY A 428 -2.21 26.24 21.25
N GLU A 429 -1.22 25.38 21.00
CA GLU A 429 -1.14 24.00 21.49
C GLU A 429 -0.38 23.96 22.83
N THR A 430 -0.96 24.54 23.88
CA THR A 430 -0.29 24.76 25.18
C THR A 430 0.10 23.45 25.88
N GLU A 431 -0.76 22.42 25.82
CA GLU A 431 -0.50 21.11 26.42
C GLU A 431 0.70 20.40 25.75
N GLU A 432 0.78 20.46 24.42
CA GLU A 432 1.89 19.87 23.65
C GLU A 432 3.21 20.63 23.92
N ALA A 433 3.14 21.96 24.07
CA ALA A 433 4.28 22.77 24.47
C ALA A 433 4.82 22.41 25.87
N GLU A 434 3.93 22.21 26.85
CA GLU A 434 4.28 21.74 28.20
C GLU A 434 4.90 20.35 28.16
N ALA A 435 4.30 19.41 27.42
CA ALA A 435 4.86 18.07 27.24
C ALA A 435 6.29 18.13 26.68
N HIS A 436 6.53 18.93 25.63
CA HIS A 436 7.87 19.09 25.06
C HIS A 436 8.90 19.67 26.04
N ARG A 437 8.49 20.57 26.95
CA ARG A 437 9.37 21.13 27.99
C ARG A 437 9.83 20.11 29.00
N THR A 438 9.01 19.10 29.32
CA THR A 438 9.39 18.07 30.30
C THR A 438 10.61 17.24 29.86
N PHE A 439 10.91 17.19 28.56
CA PHE A 439 12.10 16.53 28.01
C PHE A 439 13.38 17.38 28.09
N ILE A 440 13.30 18.64 28.54
CA ILE A 440 14.45 19.52 28.70
C ILE A 440 14.87 19.48 30.17
N PRO A 441 16.12 19.09 30.51
CA PRO A 441 16.57 19.06 31.90
C PRO A 441 16.44 20.44 32.56
N ALA A 442 15.96 20.48 33.81
CA ALA A 442 15.81 21.72 34.57
C ALA A 442 17.14 22.50 34.76
N SER A 443 18.29 21.81 34.66
CA SER A 443 19.63 22.41 34.70
C SER A 443 20.04 23.13 33.41
N TYR A 444 19.31 22.92 32.31
CA TYR A 444 19.60 23.51 31.01
C TYR A 444 18.71 24.73 30.77
N GLN A 445 19.34 25.90 30.59
CA GLN A 445 18.66 27.10 30.10
C GLN A 445 18.80 27.18 28.57
N PRO A 446 17.72 26.93 27.79
CA PRO A 446 17.80 27.01 26.34
C PRO A 446 18.04 28.45 25.88
N VAL A 447 19.17 28.67 25.21
CA VAL A 447 19.43 29.92 24.48
C VAL A 447 18.82 29.79 23.10
N LEU A 448 17.59 30.29 22.94
CA LEU A 448 16.94 30.29 21.63
C LEU A 448 17.44 31.46 20.79
N HIS A 449 18.23 31.17 19.77
CA HIS A 449 18.61 32.18 18.79
C HIS A 449 17.40 32.54 17.93
N VAL A 450 16.85 33.73 18.15
CA VAL A 450 15.66 34.19 17.43
C VAL A 450 15.97 34.37 15.93
N ASP A 451 17.15 34.89 15.59
CA ASP A 451 17.57 35.04 14.19
C ASP A 451 18.27 33.77 13.66
N PRO A 452 17.78 33.17 12.55
CA PRO A 452 18.43 32.02 11.91
C PRO A 452 19.92 32.23 11.58
N LEU A 453 20.35 33.45 11.22
CA LEU A 453 21.76 33.74 10.91
C LEU A 453 22.62 33.74 12.18
N VAL A 454 22.08 34.15 13.32
CA VAL A 454 22.79 34.10 14.60
C VAL A 454 22.98 32.64 15.02
N TYR A 455 21.95 31.80 14.85
CA TYR A 455 22.03 30.35 15.08
C TYR A 455 23.14 29.71 14.21
N LEU A 456 23.13 29.98 12.90
CA LEU A 456 24.13 29.46 11.97
C LEU A 456 25.54 29.95 12.29
N GLY A 457 25.70 31.24 12.65
CA GLY A 457 26.99 31.79 13.06
C GLY A 457 27.54 31.19 14.35
N GLY A 458 26.66 30.74 15.25
CA GLY A 458 27.03 29.97 16.44
C GLY A 458 27.53 28.56 16.11
N TYR A 459 26.90 27.92 15.12
CA TYR A 459 27.30 26.60 14.62
C TYR A 459 28.67 26.63 13.94
N ASP A 460 28.96 27.64 13.10
CA ASP A 460 30.26 27.79 12.43
C ASP A 460 31.43 27.96 13.41
N LYS A 461 31.18 28.60 14.57
CA LYS A 461 32.18 28.80 15.63
C LYS A 461 32.38 27.58 16.54
N LYS A 462 31.42 26.65 16.59
CA LYS A 462 31.39 25.50 17.50
C LYS A 462 31.33 24.16 16.77
N LYS A 463 32.00 24.01 15.61
CA LYS A 463 32.08 22.72 14.89
C LYS A 463 32.37 21.59 15.89
N PRO A 464 31.45 20.65 16.14
CA PRO A 464 31.70 19.58 17.09
C PRO A 464 32.66 18.58 16.44
N GLN A 465 33.78 18.28 17.10
CA GLN A 465 34.50 17.05 16.79
C GLN A 465 33.58 15.85 17.10
N PRO A 466 33.56 14.80 16.27
CA PRO A 466 32.77 13.61 16.58
C PRO A 466 33.27 13.02 17.91
N PRO A 467 32.39 12.77 18.88
CA PRO A 467 32.81 12.17 20.14
C PRO A 467 33.22 10.72 19.88
N ILE A 468 34.42 10.36 20.33
CA ILE A 468 34.84 8.97 20.53
C ILE A 468 33.88 8.39 21.57
N LEU A 469 33.06 7.42 21.18
CA LEU A 469 32.13 6.73 22.08
C LEU A 469 32.93 5.93 23.13
N GLN A 470 33.17 6.55 24.29
CA GLN A 470 33.45 5.83 25.54
C GLN A 470 32.11 5.61 26.25
N ILE A 471 31.76 4.34 26.46
CA ILE A 471 30.52 3.91 27.13
C ILE A 471 30.77 3.98 28.65
N PRO A 472 30.03 4.79 29.43
CA PRO A 472 30.07 4.70 30.88
C PRO A 472 29.24 3.49 31.34
N SER A 473 29.86 2.67 32.19
CA SER A 473 29.26 1.53 32.87
C SER A 473 28.17 1.97 33.87
N SER A 474 26.97 1.40 33.70
CA SER A 474 25.94 1.07 34.70
C SER A 474 25.75 1.99 35.92
N SER A 475 24.56 2.60 36.02
CA SER A 475 23.90 2.82 37.31
C SER A 475 22.41 2.47 37.21
N THR A 476 22.00 1.58 38.11
CA THR A 476 20.68 0.99 38.30
C THR A 476 19.68 1.99 38.86
N THR A 477 18.53 2.18 38.18
CA THR A 477 17.29 2.76 38.73
C THR A 477 16.11 1.80 38.45
N PRO A 478 15.08 1.75 39.31
CA PRO A 478 14.13 0.64 39.36
C PRO A 478 13.13 0.63 38.18
N VAL A 479 12.79 -0.59 37.76
CA VAL A 479 12.03 -0.96 36.55
C VAL A 479 10.61 -0.37 36.53
N SER A 480 10.38 0.66 35.73
CA SER A 480 9.07 0.89 35.12
C SER A 480 8.77 -0.29 34.20
N GLN A 481 7.59 -0.91 34.29
CA GLN A 481 7.19 -2.03 33.43
C GLN A 481 7.18 -1.57 31.96
N SER A 482 8.30 -1.75 31.27
CA SER A 482 8.46 -1.41 29.85
C SER A 482 7.37 -2.09 29.03
N ARG A 483 6.62 -1.31 28.27
CA ARG A 483 5.53 -1.83 27.44
C ARG A 483 6.14 -2.67 26.31
N LYS A 484 5.73 -3.94 26.21
CA LYS A 484 6.19 -4.86 25.16
C LYS A 484 5.35 -4.65 23.91
N LEU A 485 5.99 -4.25 22.81
CA LEU A 485 5.37 -4.22 21.49
C LEU A 485 5.77 -5.48 20.75
N ILE A 486 4.78 -6.28 20.37
CA ILE A 486 4.98 -7.52 19.63
C ILE A 486 4.79 -7.21 18.15
N VAL A 487 5.77 -7.57 17.33
CA VAL A 487 5.68 -7.48 15.86
C VAL A 487 5.76 -8.89 15.27
N GLY A 488 4.67 -9.35 14.67
CA GLY A 488 4.58 -10.62 13.98
C GLY A 488 4.88 -10.47 12.48
N VAL A 489 5.77 -11.28 11.97
CA VAL A 489 6.23 -11.26 10.57
C VAL A 489 6.00 -12.64 9.95
N HIS A 490 5.08 -12.73 8.99
CA HIS A 490 4.99 -13.87 8.09
C HIS A 490 5.89 -13.59 6.88
N PHE A 491 7.11 -14.09 6.92
CA PHE A 491 8.10 -13.89 5.87
C PHE A 491 7.94 -14.93 4.77
N GLY A 492 6.88 -14.84 3.96
CA GLY A 492 6.59 -15.80 2.90
C GLY A 492 7.55 -15.72 1.70
N ALA A 493 7.65 -16.84 0.96
CA ALA A 493 8.57 -16.98 -0.18
C ALA A 493 8.36 -15.94 -1.30
N ALA A 494 7.14 -15.42 -1.46
CA ALA A 494 6.80 -14.43 -2.47
C ALA A 494 6.19 -13.13 -1.93
N GLN A 495 5.57 -13.19 -0.76
CA GLN A 495 4.91 -12.07 -0.11
C GLN A 495 5.18 -12.14 1.38
N THR A 496 5.32 -10.98 2.00
CA THR A 496 5.50 -10.82 3.44
C THR A 496 4.31 -10.06 4.00
N ALA A 497 3.78 -10.51 5.13
CA ALA A 497 2.77 -9.80 5.91
C ALA A 497 3.33 -9.45 7.29
N VAL A 498 2.99 -8.27 7.80
CA VAL A 498 3.44 -7.81 9.11
C VAL A 498 2.25 -7.30 9.92
N SER A 499 2.17 -7.72 11.17
CA SER A 499 1.19 -7.25 12.14
C SER A 499 1.89 -6.87 13.44
N PHE A 500 1.28 -6.00 14.24
CA PHE A 500 1.81 -5.61 15.53
C PHE A 500 0.71 -5.37 16.57
N ALA A 501 1.02 -5.59 17.84
CA ALA A 501 0.15 -5.26 18.96
C ALA A 501 0.96 -4.89 20.20
N LEU A 502 0.43 -3.98 21.00
CA LEU A 502 0.96 -3.70 22.33
C LEU A 502 0.42 -4.78 23.29
N ALA A 503 1.32 -5.55 23.93
CA ALA A 503 0.94 -6.65 24.82
C ALA A 503 0.47 -6.15 26.21
N THR A 504 -0.57 -5.32 26.23
CA THR A 504 -1.17 -4.78 27.46
C THR A 504 -2.14 -5.75 28.11
N SER A 505 -2.76 -6.63 27.32
CA SER A 505 -3.66 -7.67 27.80
C SER A 505 -3.64 -8.89 26.89
N ILE A 506 -4.15 -10.03 27.38
CA ILE A 506 -4.36 -11.23 26.57
C ILE A 506 -5.34 -10.94 25.43
N ALA A 507 -6.22 -9.93 25.53
CA ALA A 507 -7.16 -9.56 24.48
C ALA A 507 -6.61 -8.51 23.49
N ALA A 508 -5.31 -8.17 23.55
CA ALA A 508 -4.71 -7.12 22.73
C ALA A 508 -5.07 -7.24 21.25
N GLU A 509 -5.58 -6.16 20.67
CA GLU A 509 -5.91 -6.07 19.25
C GLU A 509 -4.65 -5.79 18.43
N GLU A 510 -4.54 -6.47 17.30
CA GLU A 510 -3.43 -6.37 16.38
C GLU A 510 -3.77 -5.52 15.16
N ALA A 511 -2.87 -4.62 14.80
CA ALA A 511 -2.92 -3.84 13.58
C ALA A 511 -2.07 -4.51 12.49
N VAL A 512 -2.42 -4.32 11.22
CA VAL A 512 -1.66 -4.82 10.07
C VAL A 512 -0.91 -3.66 9.43
N VAL A 513 0.36 -3.86 9.12
CA VAL A 513 1.13 -2.91 8.31
C VAL A 513 0.62 -2.96 6.88
N SER A 514 0.04 -1.86 6.43
CA SER A 514 -0.64 -1.80 5.13
C SER A 514 -0.20 -0.62 4.25
N ALA A 515 0.59 0.30 4.81
CA ALA A 515 1.25 1.38 4.10
C ALA A 515 2.72 1.03 3.87
N TRP A 516 3.07 0.79 2.60
CA TRP A 516 4.42 0.39 2.19
C TRP A 516 5.06 1.45 1.30
N PRO A 517 6.39 1.67 1.38
CA PRO A 517 7.10 2.53 0.44
C PRO A 517 6.88 2.09 -1.02
N GLY A 518 6.74 3.06 -1.93
CA GLY A 518 6.52 2.80 -3.36
C GLY A 518 5.10 2.36 -3.74
N GLY A 519 4.15 2.32 -2.79
CA GLY A 519 2.73 2.14 -3.10
C GLY A 519 2.20 3.22 -4.05
N ARG A 520 1.38 2.84 -5.03
CA ARG A 520 0.76 3.81 -5.94
C ARG A 520 -0.37 4.55 -5.22
N GLY A 521 -0.19 5.84 -4.96
CA GLY A 521 -1.23 6.71 -4.38
C GLY A 521 -1.68 6.29 -2.97
N THR A 522 -2.99 6.30 -2.73
CA THR A 522 -3.66 5.89 -1.47
C THR A 522 -3.93 4.38 -1.39
N GLU A 523 -3.35 3.56 -2.28
CA GLU A 523 -3.57 2.11 -2.26
C GLU A 523 -2.97 1.46 -1.01
N VAL A 524 -3.85 1.03 -0.12
CA VAL A 524 -3.53 0.25 1.08
C VAL A 524 -3.36 -1.22 0.67
N ARG A 525 -2.20 -1.82 0.95
CA ARG A 525 -1.90 -3.23 0.63
C ARG A 525 -1.43 -3.98 1.88
N SER A 526 -2.15 -5.02 2.27
CA SER A 526 -1.88 -5.79 3.50
C SER A 526 -0.60 -6.62 3.47
N THR A 527 0.05 -6.73 2.31
CA THR A 527 1.29 -7.50 2.10
C THR A 527 2.26 -6.74 1.20
N ILE A 528 3.54 -7.06 1.32
CA ILE A 528 4.63 -6.55 0.47
C ILE A 528 5.33 -7.71 -0.26
N PRO A 529 5.66 -7.59 -1.56
CA PRO A 529 6.34 -8.64 -2.30
C PRO A 529 7.76 -8.89 -1.78
N SER A 530 8.12 -10.16 -1.62
CA SER A 530 9.46 -10.62 -1.23
C SER A 530 10.43 -10.58 -2.42
N VAL A 531 10.74 -9.36 -2.91
CA VAL A 531 11.57 -9.12 -4.10
C VAL A 531 12.60 -8.03 -3.85
N LEU A 532 13.80 -8.21 -4.44
CA LEU A 532 14.88 -7.24 -4.47
C LEU A 532 15.38 -7.03 -5.90
N TYR A 533 15.84 -5.82 -6.18
CA TYR A 533 16.49 -5.46 -7.43
C TYR A 533 17.87 -4.87 -7.13
N TYR A 534 18.89 -5.48 -7.71
CA TYR A 534 20.29 -5.10 -7.54
C TYR A 534 20.86 -4.49 -8.81
N SER A 535 21.76 -3.52 -8.65
CA SER A 535 22.67 -3.16 -9.74
C SER A 535 23.65 -4.30 -10.00
N ARG A 536 23.88 -4.64 -11.27
CA ARG A 536 24.94 -5.56 -11.69
C ARG A 536 26.32 -4.88 -11.73
N ALA A 537 26.38 -3.56 -11.60
CA ALA A 537 27.64 -2.84 -11.57
C ALA A 537 28.42 -3.18 -10.29
N GLU A 538 29.67 -3.61 -10.45
CA GLU A 538 30.62 -3.80 -9.37
C GLU A 538 31.20 -2.45 -8.91
N PRO A 539 31.64 -2.31 -7.64
CA PRO A 539 31.76 -3.35 -6.62
C PRO A 539 30.59 -3.46 -5.64
N THR A 540 29.68 -2.48 -5.62
CA THR A 540 28.78 -2.28 -4.46
C THR A 540 27.45 -3.02 -4.54
N ARG A 541 27.05 -3.55 -5.71
CA ARG A 541 25.79 -4.33 -5.92
C ARG A 541 24.64 -3.75 -5.09
N THR A 542 24.39 -2.46 -5.29
CA THR A 542 23.44 -1.70 -4.48
C THR A 542 22.01 -2.13 -4.76
N ILE A 543 21.16 -2.05 -3.74
CA ILE A 543 19.71 -2.27 -3.88
C ILE A 543 19.12 -1.06 -4.60
N LEU A 544 18.65 -1.28 -5.83
CA LEU A 544 17.96 -0.31 -6.68
C LEU A 544 16.44 -0.27 -6.43
N GLY A 545 15.88 -1.33 -5.86
CA GLY A 545 14.46 -1.40 -5.55
C GLY A 545 14.11 -2.63 -4.73
N TRP A 546 12.96 -2.59 -4.06
CA TRP A 546 12.45 -3.67 -3.23
C TRP A 546 10.93 -3.58 -3.08
N GLY A 547 10.23 -4.69 -2.88
CA GLY A 547 8.77 -4.67 -2.68
C GLY A 547 8.03 -3.91 -3.79
N TYR A 548 7.30 -2.85 -3.42
CA TYR A 548 6.63 -1.95 -4.37
C TYR A 548 7.50 -0.75 -4.82
N ASP A 549 8.58 -0.45 -4.09
CA ASP A 549 9.51 0.64 -4.38
C ASP A 549 10.54 0.21 -5.43
N ILE A 550 10.11 0.24 -6.69
CA ILE A 550 10.82 -0.38 -7.83
C ILE A 550 10.94 0.55 -9.05
N VAL A 551 10.61 1.84 -8.90
CA VAL A 551 10.62 2.84 -9.99
C VAL A 551 12.01 2.95 -10.64
N ASP A 552 13.07 2.90 -9.83
CA ASP A 552 14.44 2.98 -10.34
C ASP A 552 14.93 1.66 -10.95
N ALA A 553 14.31 0.54 -10.59
CA ALA A 553 14.72 -0.79 -11.05
C ALA A 553 14.04 -1.23 -12.36
N LEU A 554 12.82 -0.75 -12.63
CA LEU A 554 12.02 -1.19 -13.76
C LEU A 554 11.92 -0.16 -14.87
N THR A 555 11.85 -0.64 -16.10
CA THR A 555 11.41 0.13 -17.27
C THR A 555 9.92 0.49 -17.13
N PRO A 556 9.41 1.48 -17.89
CA PRO A 556 7.97 1.77 -17.94
C PRO A 556 7.10 0.56 -18.31
N THR A 557 7.69 -0.43 -19.00
CA THR A 557 7.06 -1.71 -19.34
C THR A 557 7.02 -2.74 -18.21
N GLY A 558 7.62 -2.46 -17.05
CA GLY A 558 7.66 -3.36 -15.89
C GLY A 558 8.79 -4.40 -15.88
N TYR A 559 9.66 -4.39 -16.90
CA TYR A 559 10.84 -5.26 -16.93
C TYR A 559 12.03 -4.61 -16.22
N PRO A 560 12.92 -5.38 -15.57
CA PRO A 560 14.17 -4.85 -15.03
C PRO A 560 14.95 -4.08 -16.10
N LYS A 561 15.48 -2.90 -15.75
CA LYS A 561 16.35 -2.12 -16.64
C LYS A 561 17.61 -2.94 -17.00
N PRO A 562 18.24 -2.69 -18.15
CA PRO A 562 19.54 -3.31 -18.47
C PRO A 562 20.53 -3.10 -17.32
N GLY A 563 21.28 -4.14 -16.96
CA GLY A 563 22.20 -4.08 -15.81
C GLY A 563 21.52 -4.27 -14.45
N VAL A 564 20.22 -4.55 -14.37
CA VAL A 564 19.54 -4.88 -13.11
C VAL A 564 19.44 -6.41 -12.95
N HIS A 565 19.69 -6.90 -11.74
CA HIS A 565 19.45 -8.29 -11.35
C HIS A 565 18.25 -8.33 -10.38
N LYS A 566 17.21 -9.08 -10.73
CA LYS A 566 16.05 -9.33 -9.88
C LYS A 566 16.30 -10.58 -9.05
N SER A 567 16.13 -10.48 -7.74
CA SER A 567 16.20 -11.61 -6.81
C SER A 567 14.82 -11.83 -6.17
N GLU A 568 14.34 -13.06 -6.24
CA GLU A 568 13.05 -13.52 -5.71
C GLU A 568 13.21 -14.97 -5.23
N TRP A 569 12.26 -15.45 -4.42
CA TRP A 569 12.28 -16.81 -3.83
C TRP A 569 13.48 -17.10 -2.90
N PHE A 570 14.28 -16.08 -2.57
CA PHE A 570 15.51 -16.22 -1.76
C PHE A 570 15.28 -16.84 -0.37
N MET A 571 14.07 -16.70 0.18
CA MET A 571 13.65 -17.38 1.42
C MET A 571 13.73 -18.91 1.31
N LEU A 572 13.37 -19.49 0.17
CA LEU A 572 13.51 -20.94 -0.08
C LEU A 572 14.98 -21.36 -0.20
N GLY A 573 15.86 -20.42 -0.57
CA GLY A 573 17.31 -20.64 -0.63
C GLY A 573 17.96 -20.78 0.75
N LEU A 574 17.25 -20.48 1.84
CA LEU A 574 17.71 -20.75 3.21
C LEU A 574 17.48 -22.21 3.64
N MET A 575 16.59 -22.93 2.96
CA MET A 575 16.36 -24.35 3.23
C MET A 575 17.51 -25.18 2.65
N SER A 576 17.92 -26.25 3.34
CA SER A 576 19.05 -27.07 2.89
C SER A 576 18.75 -27.77 1.55
N SER A 577 19.79 -27.95 0.74
CA SER A 577 19.76 -28.53 -0.62
C SER A 577 19.32 -30.01 -0.71
N GLN A 578 18.93 -30.62 0.41
CA GLN A 578 18.45 -32.00 0.46
C GLN A 578 17.03 -32.15 -0.09
N LEU A 579 16.30 -31.05 -0.22
CA LEU A 579 14.99 -31.03 -0.84
C LEU A 579 15.17 -31.02 -2.36
N THR A 580 14.97 -32.19 -2.98
CA THR A 580 15.21 -32.46 -4.40
C THR A 580 14.52 -31.47 -5.34
N TYR A 581 13.41 -30.90 -4.90
CA TYR A 581 12.60 -29.97 -5.68
C TYR A 581 13.25 -28.59 -5.84
N ILE A 582 14.00 -28.06 -4.85
CA ILE A 582 14.55 -26.69 -4.89
C ILE A 582 15.48 -26.48 -6.10
N ARG A 583 16.09 -27.56 -6.59
CA ARG A 583 17.00 -27.56 -7.75
C ARG A 583 16.37 -26.94 -9.00
N ASP A 584 15.05 -27.04 -9.18
CA ASP A 584 14.36 -26.57 -10.38
C ASP A 584 14.16 -25.05 -10.42
N LEU A 585 14.20 -24.35 -9.28
CA LEU A 585 13.96 -22.90 -9.23
C LEU A 585 15.22 -22.05 -9.53
N ASN A 586 16.39 -22.68 -9.70
CA ASN A 586 17.69 -22.02 -9.90
C ASN A 586 17.84 -20.70 -9.11
N ILE A 587 17.57 -20.76 -7.80
CA ILE A 587 17.60 -19.61 -6.91
C ILE A 587 19.06 -19.28 -6.62
N GLN A 588 19.68 -18.50 -7.51
CA GLN A 588 21.05 -18.06 -7.35
C GLN A 588 21.08 -16.65 -6.78
N PRO A 589 21.79 -16.40 -5.67
CA PRO A 589 21.99 -15.04 -5.21
C PRO A 589 22.79 -14.26 -6.28
N PRO A 590 22.70 -12.92 -6.28
CA PRO A 590 23.64 -12.11 -7.05
C PRO A 590 25.06 -12.53 -6.69
N ALA A 591 25.97 -12.56 -7.67
CA ALA A 591 27.37 -12.90 -7.40
C ALA A 591 27.96 -12.10 -6.20
N GLY A 592 28.89 -12.68 -5.46
CA GLY A 592 29.44 -12.05 -4.26
C GLY A 592 28.48 -11.89 -3.07
N LYS A 593 27.21 -12.30 -3.17
CA LYS A 593 26.28 -12.41 -2.04
C LYS A 593 25.92 -13.87 -1.77
N SER A 594 25.78 -14.22 -0.51
CA SER A 594 25.14 -15.46 -0.06
C SER A 594 23.61 -15.29 -0.01
N GLN A 595 22.87 -16.40 0.16
CA GLN A 595 21.42 -16.30 0.37
C GLN A 595 21.06 -15.57 1.67
N VAL A 596 21.88 -15.75 2.71
CA VAL A 596 21.75 -15.02 3.98
C VAL A 596 21.91 -13.51 3.76
N ASP A 597 22.84 -13.07 2.91
CA ASP A 597 23.02 -11.64 2.60
C ASP A 597 21.80 -11.05 1.86
N VAL A 598 21.24 -11.80 0.90
CA VAL A 598 20.06 -11.36 0.15
C VAL A 598 18.84 -11.25 1.07
N VAL A 599 18.65 -12.22 1.98
CA VAL A 599 17.59 -12.17 2.98
C VAL A 599 17.82 -11.02 3.96
N ALA A 600 19.05 -10.81 4.43
CA ALA A 600 19.40 -9.71 5.34
C ALA A 600 19.13 -8.34 4.71
N ASP A 601 19.46 -8.15 3.42
CA ASP A 601 19.13 -6.93 2.68
C ASP A 601 17.62 -6.67 2.66
N TYR A 602 16.82 -7.69 2.35
CA TYR A 602 15.37 -7.57 2.30
C TYR A 602 14.80 -7.26 3.68
N LEU A 603 15.24 -8.00 4.70
CA LEU A 603 14.81 -7.79 6.08
C LEU A 603 15.21 -6.41 6.59
N SER A 604 16.37 -5.87 6.20
CA SER A 604 16.80 -4.51 6.57
C SER A 604 15.83 -3.45 6.02
N LYS A 605 15.42 -3.58 4.75
CA LYS A 605 14.39 -2.73 4.14
C LYS A 605 13.02 -2.87 4.82
N LEU A 606 12.63 -4.11 5.08
CA LEU A 606 11.39 -4.43 5.77
C LEU A 606 11.35 -3.78 7.16
N ARG A 607 12.44 -3.93 7.93
CA ARG A 607 12.62 -3.31 9.25
C ARG A 607 12.43 -1.80 9.18
N ASP A 608 13.13 -1.13 8.25
CA ASP A 608 13.05 0.32 8.10
C ASP A 608 11.62 0.80 7.77
N ALA A 609 10.90 0.05 6.94
CA ALA A 609 9.49 0.31 6.63
C ALA A 609 8.55 0.06 7.82
N ILE A 610 8.80 -0.97 8.63
CA ILE A 610 8.05 -1.21 9.86
C ILE A 610 8.28 -0.07 10.85
N PHE A 611 9.54 0.35 11.06
CA PHE A 611 9.85 1.49 11.94
C PHE A 611 9.20 2.79 11.46
N LEU A 612 9.09 3.02 10.15
CA LEU A 612 8.34 4.15 9.60
C LEU A 612 6.90 4.20 10.14
N VAL A 613 6.22 3.05 10.11
CA VAL A 613 4.83 2.92 10.58
C VAL A 613 4.76 3.00 12.10
N LEU A 614 5.59 2.26 12.82
CA LEU A 614 5.57 2.24 14.28
C LEU A 614 5.86 3.62 14.89
N CYS A 615 6.83 4.38 14.34
CA CYS A 615 7.11 5.74 14.81
C CYS A 615 5.95 6.72 14.58
N SER A 616 5.02 6.42 13.68
CA SER A 616 3.82 7.24 13.48
C SER A 616 2.69 6.88 14.46
N SER A 617 2.73 5.68 15.04
CA SER A 617 1.70 5.16 15.94
C SER A 617 2.11 5.18 17.42
N PHE A 618 3.42 5.21 17.70
CA PHE A 618 3.92 5.07 19.06
C PHE A 618 5.15 5.96 19.32
N ASP A 619 5.29 6.36 20.59
CA ASP A 619 6.57 6.85 21.11
C ASP A 619 7.53 5.67 21.31
N MET A 620 8.50 5.56 20.40
CA MET A 620 9.44 4.43 20.36
C MET A 620 10.44 4.43 21.52
N GLU A 621 10.48 5.48 22.33
CA GLU A 621 11.46 5.63 23.41
C GLU A 621 11.16 4.74 24.63
N GLU A 622 9.89 4.39 24.85
CA GLU A 622 9.43 3.57 25.99
C GLU A 622 9.14 2.11 25.63
N ILE A 623 9.33 1.75 24.36
CA ILE A 623 8.80 0.50 23.81
C ILE A 623 9.89 -0.53 23.58
N HIS A 624 9.70 -1.70 24.19
CA HIS A 624 10.53 -2.87 23.96
C HIS A 624 9.92 -3.73 22.86
N ILE A 625 10.51 -3.72 21.66
CA ILE A 625 10.03 -4.49 20.52
C ILE A 625 10.49 -5.95 20.61
N GLN A 626 9.57 -6.89 20.50
CA GLN A 626 9.85 -8.31 20.27
C GLN A 626 9.41 -8.70 18.85
N TRP A 627 10.28 -9.39 18.13
CA TRP A 627 10.07 -9.82 16.75
C TRP A 627 9.72 -11.29 16.69
N TRP A 628 8.56 -11.62 16.13
CA TRP A 628 8.03 -12.97 16.03
C TRP A 628 7.92 -13.38 14.57
N PHE A 629 8.83 -14.22 14.09
CA PHE A 629 8.83 -14.71 12.72
C PHE A 629 8.03 -16.02 12.63
N ALA A 630 7.04 -16.05 11.75
CA ALA A 630 6.37 -17.29 11.37
C ALA A 630 7.18 -18.00 10.28
N ILE A 631 7.53 -19.27 10.49
CA ILE A 631 8.32 -20.10 9.57
C ILE A 631 7.55 -21.36 9.14
N PRO A 632 7.74 -21.88 7.91
CA PRO A 632 7.04 -23.08 7.48
C PRO A 632 7.35 -24.28 8.38
N PRO A 633 6.37 -25.16 8.67
CA PRO A 633 6.56 -26.27 9.60
C PRO A 633 7.55 -27.34 9.12
N VAL A 634 7.86 -27.37 7.82
CA VAL A 634 8.87 -28.28 7.23
C VAL A 634 10.31 -27.78 7.42
N TRP A 635 10.51 -26.55 7.92
CA TRP A 635 11.86 -26.02 8.15
C TRP A 635 12.57 -26.77 9.28
N ASN A 636 13.85 -27.03 9.06
CA ASN A 636 14.74 -27.58 10.07
C ASN A 636 15.49 -26.47 10.81
N SER A 637 16.25 -26.83 11.84
CA SER A 637 17.08 -25.90 12.61
C SER A 637 18.08 -25.10 11.76
N VAL A 638 18.51 -25.63 10.61
CA VAL A 638 19.40 -24.92 9.68
C VAL A 638 18.70 -23.74 9.02
N GLY A 639 17.46 -23.92 8.54
CA GLY A 639 16.68 -22.84 7.94
C GLY A 639 16.38 -21.74 8.96
N GLU A 640 16.00 -22.13 10.18
CA GLU A 640 15.77 -21.21 11.30
C GLU A 640 17.03 -20.42 11.68
N ALA A 641 18.15 -21.10 11.89
CA ALA A 641 19.43 -20.46 12.21
C ALA A 641 19.87 -19.49 11.11
N SER A 642 19.64 -19.84 9.84
CA SER A 642 19.98 -18.98 8.70
C SER A 642 19.10 -17.73 8.64
N LEU A 643 17.81 -17.85 8.95
CA LEU A 643 16.90 -16.71 9.06
C LEU A 643 17.24 -15.84 10.27
N ARG A 644 17.58 -16.44 11.41
CA ARG A 644 18.07 -15.72 12.61
C ARG A 644 19.30 -14.90 12.26
N ALA A 645 20.31 -15.51 11.65
CA ALA A 645 21.53 -14.83 11.19
C ALA A 645 21.20 -13.66 10.24
N SER A 646 20.29 -13.88 9.29
CA SER A 646 19.84 -12.83 8.37
C SER A 646 19.17 -11.65 9.08
N ALA A 647 18.33 -11.92 10.09
CA ALA A 647 17.66 -10.90 10.89
C ALA A 647 18.64 -10.12 11.80
N VAL A 648 19.67 -10.78 12.33
CA VAL A 648 20.77 -10.12 13.06
C VAL A 648 21.52 -9.17 12.14
N LEU A 649 21.94 -9.64 10.95
CA LEU A 649 22.62 -8.82 9.95
C LEU A 649 21.77 -7.65 9.46
N ALA A 650 20.45 -7.85 9.34
CA ALA A 650 19.49 -6.81 9.02
C ALA A 650 19.32 -5.77 10.15
N GLY A 651 19.87 -6.03 11.35
CA GLY A 651 19.87 -5.15 12.51
C GLY A 651 18.53 -5.09 13.24
N PHE A 652 17.81 -6.22 13.32
CA PHE A 652 16.62 -6.34 14.19
C PHE A 652 17.00 -6.31 15.68
N ILE A 653 18.20 -6.76 16.01
CA ILE A 653 18.80 -6.76 17.34
C ILE A 653 20.21 -6.17 17.32
N ARG A 654 20.76 -5.79 18.49
CA ARG A 654 22.04 -5.07 18.59
C ARG A 654 23.26 -5.97 18.82
N GLY A 655 23.07 -7.28 19.00
CA GLY A 655 24.15 -8.27 19.18
C GLY A 655 23.58 -9.67 19.44
N ASP A 656 24.45 -10.68 19.47
CA ASP A 656 24.03 -12.10 19.47
C ASP A 656 23.34 -12.57 20.76
N HIS A 657 23.55 -11.87 21.89
CA HIS A 657 22.93 -12.20 23.19
C HIS A 657 21.53 -11.58 23.39
N ASP A 658 20.99 -10.93 22.36
CA ASP A 658 19.72 -10.24 22.41
C ASP A 658 18.58 -11.22 22.05
N ASP A 659 17.71 -11.50 23.02
CA ASP A 659 16.67 -12.53 22.97
C ASP A 659 15.34 -12.03 22.38
N ARG A 660 15.35 -10.92 21.63
CA ARG A 660 14.13 -10.30 21.08
C ARG A 660 13.63 -10.90 19.77
N ILE A 661 14.32 -11.89 19.21
CA ILE A 661 13.88 -12.62 18.01
C ILE A 661 13.36 -14.00 18.42
N PHE A 662 12.09 -14.23 18.14
CA PHE A 662 11.36 -15.46 18.39
C PHE A 662 10.83 -16.04 17.08
N PHE A 663 10.67 -17.36 17.07
CA PHE A 663 10.12 -18.10 15.95
C PHE A 663 8.90 -18.91 16.41
N VAL A 664 7.93 -19.04 15.51
CA VAL A 664 6.75 -19.89 15.64
C VAL A 664 6.47 -20.52 14.28
N THR A 665 5.93 -21.73 14.22
CA THR A 665 5.55 -22.29 12.92
C THR A 665 4.31 -21.59 12.36
N GLU A 666 4.23 -21.44 11.04
CA GLU A 666 3.06 -20.87 10.34
C GLU A 666 1.77 -21.59 10.73
N SER A 667 1.83 -22.91 10.89
CA SER A 667 0.69 -23.73 11.30
C SER A 667 0.22 -23.42 12.72
N VAL A 668 1.12 -23.29 13.70
CA VAL A 668 0.76 -22.94 15.09
C VAL A 668 0.27 -21.49 15.16
N ALA A 669 0.94 -20.56 14.49
CA ALA A 669 0.51 -19.17 14.40
C ALA A 669 -0.94 -19.08 13.88
N TYR A 670 -1.25 -19.80 12.80
CA TYR A 670 -2.59 -19.80 12.23
C TYR A 670 -3.63 -20.41 13.19
N VAL A 671 -3.32 -21.50 13.89
CA VAL A 671 -4.24 -22.06 14.90
C VAL A 671 -4.52 -21.05 16.01
N LEU A 672 -3.50 -20.35 16.50
CA LEU A 672 -3.67 -19.32 17.52
C LEU A 672 -4.56 -18.17 17.05
N TYR A 673 -4.44 -17.78 15.77
CA TYR A 673 -5.33 -16.82 15.13
C TYR A 673 -6.77 -17.33 15.06
N CYS A 674 -6.99 -18.57 14.62
CA CYS A 674 -8.32 -19.17 14.53
C CYS A 674 -9.00 -19.30 15.90
N CYS A 675 -8.25 -19.62 16.95
CA CYS A 675 -8.77 -19.64 18.32
C CYS A 675 -9.16 -18.24 18.81
N LYS A 676 -8.32 -17.24 18.54
CA LYS A 676 -8.60 -15.84 18.92
C LYS A 676 -9.86 -15.30 18.24
N THR A 677 -10.05 -15.63 16.97
CA THR A 677 -11.18 -15.18 16.15
C THR A 677 -12.41 -16.06 16.26
N LEU A 678 -12.39 -17.07 17.14
CA LEU A 678 -13.47 -18.03 17.36
C LEU A 678 -13.87 -18.81 16.10
N LEU A 679 -12.99 -18.90 15.11
CA LEU A 679 -13.16 -19.80 13.95
C LEU A 679 -13.12 -21.27 14.38
N VAL A 680 -12.38 -21.56 15.46
CA VAL A 680 -12.42 -22.83 16.17
C VAL A 680 -12.36 -22.59 17.67
N ASN A 681 -12.97 -23.49 18.45
CA ASN A 681 -12.89 -23.52 19.91
C ASN A 681 -12.38 -24.90 20.36
N PRO A 682 -11.08 -25.19 20.19
CA PRO A 682 -10.51 -26.53 20.37
C PRO A 682 -10.71 -27.05 21.79
N GLN A 683 -11.27 -28.25 21.91
CA GLN A 683 -11.36 -29.01 23.16
C GLN A 683 -10.25 -30.06 23.22
N PRO A 684 -9.84 -30.50 24.42
CA PRO A 684 -8.95 -31.65 24.55
C PRO A 684 -9.44 -32.85 23.72
N SER A 685 -8.51 -33.52 23.04
CA SER A 685 -8.74 -34.62 22.09
C SER A 685 -9.35 -34.23 20.74
N ASP A 686 -9.66 -32.96 20.48
CA ASP A 686 -9.92 -32.53 19.11
C ASP A 686 -8.65 -32.65 18.26
N ALA A 687 -8.81 -33.01 16.99
CA ALA A 687 -7.71 -33.10 16.05
C ALA A 687 -8.04 -32.39 14.73
N PHE A 688 -7.08 -31.65 14.22
CA PHE A 688 -7.20 -30.87 12.99
C PHE A 688 -5.95 -30.99 12.13
N LEU A 689 -6.14 -30.84 10.82
CA LEU A 689 -5.09 -30.72 9.82
C LEU A 689 -4.96 -29.25 9.43
N VAL A 690 -3.79 -28.66 9.61
CA VAL A 690 -3.48 -27.32 9.11
C VAL A 690 -2.86 -27.43 7.74
N VAL A 691 -3.40 -26.69 6.76
CA VAL A 691 -2.91 -26.62 5.38
C VAL A 691 -2.56 -25.17 5.06
N VAL A 692 -1.27 -24.87 4.96
CA VAL A 692 -0.75 -23.56 4.55
C VAL A 692 -0.51 -23.61 3.05
N ALA A 693 -1.49 -23.20 2.27
CA ALA A 693 -1.45 -23.17 0.81
C ALA A 693 -0.91 -21.81 0.33
N GLY A 694 0.42 -21.68 0.29
CA GLY A 694 1.12 -20.46 -0.11
C GLY A 694 1.23 -20.26 -1.62
N LYS A 695 1.93 -19.19 -2.00
CA LYS A 695 2.23 -18.86 -3.40
C LYS A 695 3.23 -19.83 -4.05
N ALA A 696 4.23 -20.26 -3.28
CA ALA A 696 5.28 -21.18 -3.72
C ALA A 696 4.99 -22.62 -3.30
N THR A 697 4.79 -22.81 -2.00
CA THR A 697 4.71 -24.12 -1.34
C THR A 697 3.33 -24.34 -0.75
N VAL A 698 3.01 -25.61 -0.53
CA VAL A 698 1.89 -26.03 0.31
C VAL A 698 2.46 -26.90 1.41
N ASP A 699 2.22 -26.51 2.66
CA ASP A 699 2.78 -27.15 3.86
C ASP A 699 1.66 -27.62 4.79
N LEU A 700 1.78 -28.83 5.34
CA LEU A 700 0.72 -29.54 6.04
C LEU A 700 1.21 -30.16 7.35
N VAL A 701 0.43 -30.01 8.42
CA VAL A 701 0.68 -30.67 9.70
C VAL A 701 -0.62 -31.01 10.40
N SER A 702 -0.74 -32.21 10.96
CA SER A 702 -1.88 -32.59 11.79
C SER A 702 -1.53 -32.51 13.29
N TYR A 703 -2.46 -31.98 14.07
CA TYR A 703 -2.34 -31.78 15.52
C TYR A 703 -3.51 -32.42 16.26
N GLU A 704 -3.23 -32.86 17.48
CA GLU A 704 -4.19 -33.21 18.51
C GLU A 704 -4.08 -32.20 19.65
N VAL A 705 -5.21 -31.70 20.13
CA VAL A 705 -5.29 -30.78 21.26
C VAL A 705 -5.13 -31.59 22.54
N THR A 706 -4.07 -31.35 23.30
CA THR A 706 -3.86 -32.01 24.60
C THR A 706 -4.46 -31.20 25.75
N SER A 707 -4.50 -29.87 25.60
CA SER A 707 -5.13 -28.92 26.53
C SER A 707 -5.71 -27.75 25.75
N GLY A 708 -6.88 -27.25 26.13
CA GLY A 708 -7.52 -26.09 25.49
C GLY A 708 -7.05 -24.73 26.04
N HIS A 709 -6.70 -24.65 27.34
CA HIS A 709 -6.33 -23.39 28.01
C HIS A 709 -5.24 -23.62 29.10
N PRO A 710 -3.95 -23.29 28.86
CA PRO A 710 -3.39 -22.83 27.59
C PRO A 710 -3.55 -23.90 26.50
N LEU A 711 -3.61 -23.46 25.23
CA LEU A 711 -3.72 -24.35 24.09
C LEU A 711 -2.41 -25.11 23.89
N VAL A 712 -2.42 -26.42 24.09
CA VAL A 712 -1.25 -27.31 23.90
C VAL A 712 -1.58 -28.29 22.77
N LEU A 713 -0.67 -28.45 21.80
CA LEU A 713 -0.89 -29.16 20.55
C LEU A 713 0.20 -30.22 20.37
N LYS A 714 -0.22 -31.47 20.32
CA LYS A 714 0.65 -32.59 19.97
C LYS A 714 0.62 -32.81 18.46
N GLN A 715 1.78 -32.73 17.82
CA GLN A 715 1.92 -33.10 16.42
C GLN A 715 1.68 -34.60 16.23
N LEU A 716 0.79 -34.97 15.32
CA LEU A 716 0.41 -36.36 15.02
C LEU A 716 1.21 -36.97 13.85
N THR A 717 1.72 -36.13 12.96
CA THR A 717 2.37 -36.55 11.72
C THR A 717 3.60 -35.71 11.49
N THR A 718 4.64 -36.27 10.89
CA THR A 718 5.72 -35.47 10.30
C THR A 718 5.11 -34.44 9.34
N PRO A 719 5.50 -33.16 9.41
CA PRO A 719 5.09 -32.16 8.45
C PRO A 719 5.38 -32.64 7.03
N SER A 720 4.38 -32.58 6.15
CA SER A 720 4.57 -32.84 4.73
C SER A 720 4.39 -31.52 3.99
N GLY A 721 5.13 -31.33 2.91
CA GLY A 721 5.09 -30.05 2.22
C GLY A 721 6.32 -29.74 1.39
N GLY A 722 6.45 -28.46 1.07
CA GLY A 722 7.45 -27.92 0.16
C GLY A 722 7.29 -28.32 -1.30
N GLY A 723 6.21 -29.04 -1.65
CA GLY A 723 5.86 -29.25 -3.05
C GLY A 723 5.56 -27.90 -3.72
N PHE A 724 6.15 -27.65 -4.90
CA PHE A 724 5.88 -26.48 -5.75
C PHE A 724 4.50 -26.52 -6.42
N CYS A 725 3.47 -26.74 -5.61
CA CYS A 725 2.07 -26.78 -5.98
C CYS A 725 1.29 -25.58 -5.40
N GLY A 726 2.00 -24.53 -4.96
CA GLY A 726 1.37 -23.25 -4.65
C GLY A 726 0.80 -22.55 -5.90
N SER A 727 0.15 -21.40 -5.71
CA SER A 727 -0.54 -20.69 -6.80
C SER A 727 0.37 -20.29 -7.98
N THR A 728 1.69 -20.21 -7.79
CA THR A 728 2.68 -19.95 -8.86
C THR A 728 2.75 -21.08 -9.89
N ALA A 729 2.42 -22.31 -9.51
CA ALA A 729 2.34 -23.42 -10.47
C ALA A 729 1.25 -23.15 -11.52
N LEU A 730 0.15 -22.46 -11.13
CA LEU A 730 -0.88 -22.02 -12.06
C LEU A 730 -0.33 -21.01 -13.07
N ASN A 731 0.47 -20.05 -12.60
CA ASN A 731 1.15 -19.08 -13.46
C ASN A 731 2.07 -19.77 -14.47
N ARG A 732 2.82 -20.80 -14.05
CA ARG A 732 3.68 -21.59 -14.94
C ARG A 732 2.86 -22.30 -16.02
N ASN A 733 1.80 -23.00 -15.61
CA ASN A 733 0.91 -23.72 -16.54
C ASN A 733 0.26 -22.77 -17.55
N PHE A 734 -0.24 -21.62 -17.08
CA PHE A 734 -0.80 -20.59 -17.95
C PHE A 734 0.26 -19.95 -18.86
N SER A 735 1.49 -19.76 -18.37
CA SER A 735 2.64 -19.28 -19.16
C SER A 735 2.96 -20.21 -20.32
N GLU A 736 2.94 -21.52 -20.11
CA GLU A 736 3.16 -22.50 -21.18
C GLU A 736 2.02 -22.49 -22.21
N LEU A 737 0.77 -22.41 -21.73
CA LEU A 737 -0.40 -22.24 -22.60
C LEU A 737 -0.27 -20.97 -23.46
N LEU A 738 0.06 -19.84 -22.83
CA LEU A 738 0.22 -18.56 -23.50
C LEU A 738 1.38 -18.58 -24.49
N ARG A 739 2.52 -19.19 -24.14
CA ARG A 739 3.67 -19.36 -25.05
C ARG A 739 3.29 -20.17 -26.29
N LYS A 740 2.52 -21.25 -26.14
CA LYS A 740 2.02 -22.05 -27.27
C LYS A 740 1.14 -21.21 -28.18
N ARG A 741 0.18 -20.47 -27.63
CA ARG A 741 -0.73 -19.61 -28.42
C ARG A 741 -0.03 -18.43 -29.07
N VAL A 742 0.89 -17.76 -28.37
CA VAL A 742 1.72 -16.69 -28.94
C VAL A 742 2.64 -17.23 -30.04
N GLY A 743 3.09 -18.49 -29.95
CA GLY A 743 3.83 -19.16 -31.03
C GLY A 743 3.00 -19.35 -32.31
N MET A 744 1.67 -19.46 -32.20
CA MET A 744 0.76 -19.61 -33.34
C MET A 744 0.59 -18.31 -34.15
N LEU A 745 1.05 -17.16 -33.62
CA LEU A 745 1.04 -15.89 -34.35
C LEU A 745 1.99 -15.92 -35.57
N LYS A 746 2.98 -16.82 -35.58
CA LYS A 746 3.97 -16.98 -36.67
C LYS A 746 4.62 -15.66 -37.11
N LEU A 747 4.81 -14.74 -36.16
CA LEU A 747 5.37 -13.42 -36.44
C LEU A 747 6.84 -13.53 -36.90
N PRO A 748 7.29 -12.65 -37.83
CA PRO A 748 8.70 -12.56 -38.21
C PRO A 748 9.61 -12.38 -37.00
N LYS A 749 10.85 -12.87 -37.05
CA LYS A 749 11.84 -12.71 -35.96
C LYS A 749 12.03 -11.24 -35.54
N GLU A 750 11.83 -10.32 -36.47
CA GLU A 750 11.90 -8.86 -36.28
C GLU A 750 10.85 -8.36 -35.26
N GLU A 751 9.72 -9.05 -35.12
CA GLU A 751 8.64 -8.71 -34.18
C GLU A 751 8.79 -9.35 -32.78
N SER A 752 9.99 -9.80 -32.43
CA SER A 752 10.28 -10.41 -31.12
C SER A 752 9.85 -9.52 -29.93
N LYS A 753 9.97 -8.19 -30.06
CA LYS A 753 9.48 -7.23 -29.05
C LYS A 753 7.96 -7.30 -28.87
N LEU A 754 7.20 -7.46 -29.96
CA LEU A 754 5.75 -7.55 -29.92
C LEU A 754 5.30 -8.86 -29.26
N VAL A 755 5.95 -9.98 -29.61
CA VAL A 755 5.77 -11.29 -28.97
C VAL A 755 5.99 -11.19 -27.45
N ALA A 756 7.09 -10.56 -27.02
CA ALA A 756 7.41 -10.39 -25.61
C ALA A 756 6.36 -9.53 -24.86
N ARG A 757 5.92 -8.41 -25.47
CA ARG A 757 4.87 -7.54 -24.89
C ARG A 757 3.52 -8.25 -24.78
N THR A 758 3.13 -8.98 -25.83
CA THR A 758 1.89 -9.77 -25.88
C THR A 758 1.86 -10.80 -24.77
N TYR A 759 2.97 -11.54 -24.63
CA TYR A 759 3.16 -12.53 -23.57
C TYR A 759 3.07 -11.88 -22.19
N ALA A 760 3.78 -10.77 -21.93
CA ALA A 760 3.73 -10.12 -20.62
C ALA A 760 2.35 -9.56 -20.27
N LYS A 761 1.64 -8.92 -21.22
CA LYS A 761 0.26 -8.46 -21.00
C LYS A 761 -0.65 -9.62 -20.57
N GLY A 762 -0.55 -10.76 -21.26
CA GLY A 762 -1.33 -11.95 -20.92
C GLY A 762 -1.01 -12.53 -19.54
N ILE A 763 0.28 -12.63 -19.16
CA ILE A 763 0.67 -13.09 -17.82
C ILE A 763 0.18 -12.14 -16.72
N VAL A 764 0.31 -10.82 -16.91
CA VAL A 764 -0.13 -9.81 -15.94
C VAL A 764 -1.65 -9.86 -15.75
N ASP A 765 -2.42 -9.92 -16.85
CA ASP A 765 -3.87 -10.00 -16.77
C ASP A 765 -4.34 -11.34 -16.17
N PHE A 766 -3.61 -12.45 -16.39
CA PHE A 766 -3.86 -13.70 -15.68
C PHE A 766 -3.63 -13.56 -14.17
N GLU A 767 -2.44 -13.13 -13.74
CA GLU A 767 -2.05 -13.04 -12.32
C GLU A 767 -3.03 -12.17 -11.51
N TYR A 768 -3.45 -11.01 -12.04
CA TYR A 768 -4.22 -10.03 -11.27
C TYR A 768 -5.74 -10.10 -11.45
N ARG A 769 -6.25 -10.77 -12.49
CA ARG A 769 -7.70 -10.80 -12.78
C ARG A 769 -8.25 -12.20 -12.88
N ILE A 770 -7.65 -13.05 -13.71
CA ILE A 770 -8.23 -14.36 -14.04
C ILE A 770 -7.91 -15.36 -12.93
N LYS A 771 -6.67 -15.38 -12.43
CA LYS A 771 -6.19 -16.37 -11.46
C LYS A 771 -7.06 -16.45 -10.19
N HIS A 772 -7.49 -15.30 -9.72
CA HIS A 772 -8.27 -15.18 -8.48
C HIS A 772 -9.78 -15.39 -8.69
N ALA A 773 -10.28 -15.27 -9.91
CA ALA A 773 -11.71 -15.31 -10.21
C ALA A 773 -12.18 -16.65 -10.81
N PHE A 774 -11.27 -17.60 -11.05
CA PHE A 774 -11.62 -18.91 -11.59
C PHE A 774 -12.29 -19.82 -10.55
N SER A 775 -13.48 -20.32 -10.87
CA SER A 775 -14.32 -21.17 -10.00
C SER A 775 -14.85 -22.46 -10.66
N ASP A 776 -14.43 -22.72 -11.91
CA ASP A 776 -14.90 -23.85 -12.73
C ASP A 776 -16.44 -23.87 -12.90
N ASP A 777 -16.97 -22.84 -13.56
CA ASP A 777 -18.40 -22.54 -13.73
C ASP A 777 -18.88 -22.53 -15.20
N GLY A 778 -18.03 -22.92 -16.15
CA GLY A 778 -18.29 -22.84 -17.59
C GLY A 778 -17.96 -21.49 -18.24
N SER A 779 -17.48 -20.49 -17.47
CA SER A 779 -17.13 -19.17 -18.01
C SER A 779 -15.98 -19.21 -19.02
N THR A 780 -16.10 -18.39 -20.06
CA THR A 780 -15.01 -18.11 -21.02
C THR A 780 -14.31 -16.81 -20.65
N TRP A 781 -12.98 -16.81 -20.71
CA TRP A 781 -12.12 -15.71 -20.28
C TRP A 781 -11.48 -15.01 -21.46
N ALA A 782 -11.64 -13.70 -21.55
CA ALA A 782 -10.92 -12.87 -22.52
C ALA A 782 -9.61 -12.37 -21.88
N VAL A 783 -8.47 -12.98 -22.22
CA VAL A 783 -7.14 -12.59 -21.71
C VAL A 783 -6.64 -11.37 -22.50
N LYS A 784 -6.34 -10.27 -21.81
CA LYS A 784 -5.83 -9.06 -22.48
C LYS A 784 -4.39 -9.27 -22.91
N VAL A 785 -4.18 -9.32 -24.22
CA VAL A 785 -2.84 -9.47 -24.82
C VAL A 785 -2.43 -8.23 -25.61
N GLY A 786 -3.40 -7.36 -25.95
CA GLY A 786 -3.16 -6.05 -26.55
C GLY A 786 -2.62 -6.11 -27.97
N LEU A 787 -3.10 -7.09 -28.75
CA LEU A 787 -2.85 -7.24 -30.19
C LEU A 787 -4.12 -6.96 -30.97
N PHE A 788 -4.18 -5.83 -31.66
CA PHE A 788 -5.35 -5.41 -32.46
C PHE A 788 -5.28 -5.91 -33.90
N ALA A 789 -4.99 -7.20 -34.06
CA ALA A 789 -4.98 -7.92 -35.33
C ALA A 789 -5.55 -9.33 -35.12
N ASP A 790 -6.22 -9.87 -36.13
CA ASP A 790 -6.90 -11.16 -36.03
C ASP A 790 -5.88 -12.30 -36.11
N TYR A 791 -5.82 -13.11 -35.06
CA TYR A 791 -5.09 -14.37 -35.04
C TYR A 791 -6.00 -15.48 -34.54
N PRO A 792 -6.92 -15.98 -35.39
CA PRO A 792 -7.94 -16.96 -35.00
C PRO A 792 -7.32 -18.26 -34.45
N ASP A 793 -6.19 -18.71 -35.02
CA ASP A 793 -5.45 -19.88 -34.54
C ASP A 793 -4.93 -19.70 -33.10
N ALA A 794 -4.56 -18.47 -32.72
CA ALA A 794 -4.15 -18.13 -31.36
C ALA A 794 -5.35 -17.81 -30.45
N GLY A 795 -6.57 -17.73 -31.00
CA GLY A 795 -7.79 -17.29 -30.34
C GLY A 795 -7.82 -15.79 -30.06
N ILE A 796 -7.07 -14.98 -30.82
CA ILE A 796 -7.02 -13.52 -30.65
C ILE A 796 -7.99 -12.85 -31.63
N ASP A 797 -8.90 -12.07 -31.07
CA ASP A 797 -9.85 -11.26 -31.80
C ASP A 797 -9.33 -9.82 -31.96
N ARG A 798 -9.36 -9.30 -33.19
CA ARG A 798 -8.85 -7.96 -33.53
C ARG A 798 -9.56 -6.83 -32.81
N GLU A 799 -10.87 -6.94 -32.63
CA GLU A 799 -11.68 -5.84 -32.07
C GLU A 799 -11.42 -5.67 -30.57
N SER A 800 -11.33 -6.78 -29.84
CA SER A 800 -11.09 -6.78 -28.39
C SER A 800 -9.61 -6.71 -27.99
N GLY A 801 -8.70 -7.08 -28.89
CA GLY A 801 -7.28 -7.26 -28.58
C GLY A 801 -7.03 -8.33 -27.49
N CYS A 802 -7.97 -9.26 -27.35
CA CYS A 802 -7.99 -10.28 -26.31
C CYS A 802 -7.88 -11.68 -26.90
N MET A 803 -7.28 -12.59 -26.13
CA MET A 803 -7.20 -14.01 -26.40
C MET A 803 -8.29 -14.77 -25.64
N ALA A 804 -9.19 -15.45 -26.35
CA ALA A 804 -10.27 -16.21 -25.73
C ALA A 804 -9.76 -17.54 -25.15
N VAL A 805 -9.97 -17.77 -23.86
CA VAL A 805 -9.59 -19.00 -23.14
C VAL A 805 -10.83 -19.60 -22.50
N THR A 806 -11.20 -20.82 -22.92
CA THR A 806 -12.40 -21.50 -22.42
C THR A 806 -12.20 -22.00 -21.00
N ASN A 807 -13.30 -22.37 -20.35
CA ASN A 807 -13.27 -22.96 -19.02
C ASN A 807 -12.40 -24.23 -18.99
N GLU A 808 -12.51 -25.12 -19.98
CA GLU A 808 -11.76 -26.38 -20.05
C GLU A 808 -10.26 -26.13 -20.14
N VAL A 809 -9.86 -25.11 -20.89
CA VAL A 809 -8.45 -24.72 -21.01
C VAL A 809 -7.96 -24.13 -19.68
N MET A 810 -8.75 -23.28 -19.02
CA MET A 810 -8.41 -22.78 -17.69
C MET A 810 -8.30 -23.93 -16.68
N LEU A 811 -9.26 -24.85 -16.67
CA LEU A 811 -9.28 -26.03 -15.81
C LEU A 811 -8.01 -26.88 -16.01
N SER A 812 -7.50 -27.00 -17.24
CA SER A 812 -6.24 -27.70 -17.53
C SER A 812 -5.02 -27.08 -16.84
N CYS A 813 -5.06 -25.77 -16.52
CA CYS A 813 -4.02 -25.11 -15.74
C CYS A 813 -4.15 -25.38 -14.24
N TYR A 814 -5.38 -25.50 -13.72
CA TYR A 814 -5.66 -25.64 -12.29
C TYR A 814 -5.64 -27.08 -11.82
N LYS A 815 -6.27 -27.97 -12.56
CA LYS A 815 -6.53 -29.36 -12.14
C LYS A 815 -5.26 -30.10 -11.71
N PRO A 816 -4.14 -30.10 -12.48
CA PRO A 816 -2.92 -30.80 -12.05
C PRO A 816 -2.32 -30.27 -10.75
N VAL A 817 -2.47 -28.97 -10.48
CA VAL A 817 -1.95 -28.33 -9.26
C VAL A 817 -2.84 -28.65 -8.07
N VAL A 818 -4.16 -28.52 -8.24
CA VAL A 818 -5.13 -28.80 -7.18
C VAL A 818 -5.20 -30.28 -6.84
N ASP A 819 -5.12 -31.18 -7.83
CA ASP A 819 -5.03 -32.63 -7.61
C ASP A 819 -3.81 -32.95 -6.74
N ARG A 820 -2.67 -32.29 -6.96
CA ARG A 820 -1.49 -32.48 -6.12
C ARG A 820 -1.70 -32.01 -4.67
N VAL A 821 -2.43 -30.91 -4.46
CA VAL A 821 -2.79 -30.45 -3.10
C VAL A 821 -3.72 -31.45 -2.42
N ILE A 822 -4.70 -32.00 -3.15
CA ILE A 822 -5.63 -33.02 -2.63
C ILE A 822 -4.89 -34.31 -2.26
N GLU A 823 -3.93 -34.76 -3.08
CA GLU A 823 -3.06 -35.90 -2.77
C GLU A 823 -2.32 -35.67 -1.45
N LEU A 824 -1.66 -34.52 -1.28
CA LEU A 824 -0.92 -34.19 -0.05
C LEU A 824 -1.82 -34.19 1.19
N ILE A 825 -3.03 -33.61 1.07
CA ILE A 825 -4.01 -33.61 2.16
C ILE A 825 -4.45 -35.04 2.50
N SER A 826 -4.78 -35.84 1.48
CA SER A 826 -5.27 -37.22 1.63
C SER A 826 -4.20 -38.14 2.25
N ASP A 827 -2.95 -37.99 1.83
CA ASP A 827 -1.79 -38.70 2.39
C ASP A 827 -1.60 -38.34 3.87
N GLN A 828 -1.71 -37.06 4.23
CA GLN A 828 -1.55 -36.62 5.62
C GLN A 828 -2.66 -37.15 6.52
N LEU A 829 -3.92 -37.12 6.07
CA LEU A 829 -5.06 -37.69 6.80
C LEU A 829 -4.93 -39.20 6.97
N THR A 830 -4.51 -39.90 5.91
CA THR A 830 -4.26 -41.36 5.94
C THR A 830 -3.13 -41.71 6.90
N SER A 831 -2.05 -40.93 6.89
CA SER A 831 -0.92 -41.08 7.82
C SER A 831 -1.36 -40.88 9.27
N ALA A 832 -2.12 -39.82 9.56
CA ALA A 832 -2.67 -39.58 10.89
C ALA A 832 -3.56 -40.74 11.37
N ALA A 833 -4.48 -41.23 10.52
CA ALA A 833 -5.33 -42.37 10.84
C ALA A 833 -4.54 -43.67 11.07
N LYS A 834 -3.47 -43.89 10.30
CA LYS A 834 -2.60 -45.08 10.41
C LYS A 834 -1.79 -45.09 11.71
N TYR A 835 -1.14 -43.98 12.06
CA TYR A 835 -0.26 -43.90 13.23
C TYR A 835 -1.01 -43.59 14.53
N HIS A 836 -2.20 -42.97 14.43
CA HIS A 836 -3.03 -42.59 15.58
C HIS A 836 -4.48 -43.05 15.42
N PRO A 837 -4.76 -44.37 15.40
CA PRO A 837 -6.09 -44.91 15.12
C PRO A 837 -7.18 -44.53 16.13
N ARG A 838 -6.79 -44.00 17.30
CA ARG A 838 -7.72 -43.50 18.33
C ARG A 838 -8.06 -42.02 18.17
N THR A 839 -7.34 -41.30 17.33
CA THR A 839 -7.47 -39.85 17.16
C THR A 839 -7.97 -39.59 15.74
N ARG A 840 -9.19 -39.08 15.62
CA ARG A 840 -9.79 -38.77 14.31
C ARG A 840 -9.68 -37.28 14.03
N VAL A 841 -8.98 -36.92 12.96
CA VAL A 841 -8.97 -35.55 12.43
C VAL A 841 -10.37 -35.21 11.91
N LYS A 842 -10.99 -34.14 12.44
CA LYS A 842 -12.36 -33.71 12.07
C LYS A 842 -12.40 -32.41 11.29
N THR A 843 -11.34 -31.62 11.36
CA THR A 843 -11.31 -30.27 10.79
C THR A 843 -10.04 -30.04 9.99
N ILE A 844 -10.16 -29.44 8.82
CA ILE A 844 -9.07 -28.88 8.02
C ILE A 844 -9.10 -27.36 8.19
N LEU A 845 -8.00 -26.79 8.68
CA LEU A 845 -7.77 -25.36 8.74
C LEU A 845 -6.91 -24.96 7.53
N LEU A 846 -7.54 -24.37 6.51
CA LEU A 846 -6.91 -24.01 5.25
C LEU A 846 -6.61 -22.50 5.21
N THR A 847 -5.34 -22.13 4.98
CA THR A 847 -4.81 -20.74 4.95
C THR A 847 -3.80 -20.54 3.81
N GLY A 848 -3.24 -19.32 3.67
CA GLY A 848 -2.25 -18.92 2.67
C GLY A 848 -2.89 -18.31 1.41
N GLU A 849 -2.08 -17.63 0.57
CA GLU A 849 -2.59 -16.94 -0.64
C GLU A 849 -3.45 -17.85 -1.52
N PHE A 850 -3.06 -19.12 -1.69
CA PHE A 850 -3.78 -20.02 -2.59
C PHE A 850 -5.12 -20.49 -2.01
N SER A 851 -5.31 -20.43 -0.69
CA SER A 851 -6.62 -20.67 -0.06
C SER A 851 -7.70 -19.67 -0.47
N MET A 852 -7.33 -18.53 -1.04
CA MET A 852 -8.26 -17.55 -1.61
C MET A 852 -8.84 -17.99 -2.97
N SER A 853 -8.35 -19.09 -3.55
CA SER A 853 -8.90 -19.65 -4.78
C SER A 853 -10.21 -20.38 -4.50
N GLU A 854 -11.31 -19.88 -5.06
CA GLU A 854 -12.62 -20.51 -4.95
C GLU A 854 -12.61 -21.96 -5.46
N TYR A 855 -11.94 -22.21 -6.59
CA TYR A 855 -11.77 -23.55 -7.14
C TYR A 855 -11.05 -24.50 -6.16
N LEU A 856 -9.92 -24.08 -5.55
CA LEU A 856 -9.22 -24.92 -4.57
C LEU A 856 -10.13 -25.28 -3.39
N VAL A 857 -10.78 -24.29 -2.78
CA VAL A 857 -11.65 -24.49 -1.62
C VAL A 857 -12.81 -25.42 -1.96
N LYS A 858 -13.44 -25.24 -3.13
CA LYS A 858 -14.52 -26.10 -3.64
C LYS A 858 -14.05 -27.55 -3.80
N GLN A 859 -12.88 -27.78 -4.40
CA GLN A 859 -12.35 -29.12 -4.63
C GLN A 859 -11.92 -29.81 -3.33
N VAL A 860 -11.29 -29.11 -2.38
CA VAL A 860 -10.94 -29.68 -1.07
C VAL A 860 -12.20 -30.08 -0.29
N LYS A 861 -13.23 -29.22 -0.27
CA LYS A 861 -14.53 -29.55 0.37
C LYS A 861 -15.20 -30.76 -0.28
N LEU A 862 -15.21 -30.80 -1.62
CA LEU A 862 -15.89 -31.87 -2.36
C LEU A 862 -15.17 -33.21 -2.25
N LEU A 863 -13.86 -33.24 -2.50
CA LEU A 863 -13.09 -34.49 -2.67
C LEU A 863 -12.52 -34.99 -1.35
N VAL A 864 -12.06 -34.12 -0.47
CA VAL A 864 -11.51 -34.51 0.84
C VAL A 864 -12.59 -34.49 1.92
N GLY A 865 -13.39 -33.42 1.97
CA GLY A 865 -14.44 -33.27 2.97
C GLY A 865 -15.43 -34.44 2.96
N ALA A 866 -15.86 -34.88 1.78
CA ALA A 866 -16.74 -36.04 1.64
C ALA A 866 -16.05 -37.39 1.90
N ALA A 867 -14.80 -37.57 1.45
CA ALA A 867 -14.10 -38.85 1.56
C ALA A 867 -13.64 -39.18 3.00
N PHE A 868 -13.26 -38.17 3.78
CA PHE A 868 -12.75 -38.35 5.15
C PHE A 868 -13.75 -37.90 6.24
N ASP A 869 -14.89 -37.32 5.83
CA ASP A 869 -15.88 -36.70 6.73
C ASP A 869 -15.21 -35.68 7.67
N VAL A 870 -14.63 -34.66 7.02
CA VAL A 870 -13.89 -33.55 7.66
C VAL A 870 -14.47 -32.19 7.24
N ALA A 871 -14.60 -31.28 8.19
CA ALA A 871 -15.03 -29.91 7.94
C ALA A 871 -13.85 -29.06 7.44
N VAL A 872 -14.05 -28.22 6.42
CA VAL A 872 -13.00 -27.32 5.89
C VAL A 872 -13.31 -25.88 6.30
N VAL A 873 -12.42 -25.30 7.11
CA VAL A 873 -12.52 -23.93 7.64
C VAL A 873 -11.45 -23.06 6.97
N THR A 874 -11.89 -21.92 6.43
CA THR A 874 -11.07 -20.89 5.79
C THR A 874 -11.40 -19.53 6.39
N PRO A 875 -10.43 -18.65 6.65
CA PRO A 875 -10.70 -17.34 7.21
C PRO A 875 -11.18 -16.37 6.11
N SER A 876 -11.70 -15.21 6.50
CA SER A 876 -12.10 -14.16 5.55
C SER A 876 -10.91 -13.43 4.91
N ASP A 877 -9.76 -13.40 5.58
CA ASP A 877 -8.51 -12.79 5.09
C ASP A 877 -7.31 -13.72 5.37
N ALA A 878 -6.99 -14.58 4.41
CA ALA A 878 -5.88 -15.54 4.52
C ALA A 878 -4.50 -14.93 4.25
N LEU A 879 -4.39 -13.62 3.96
CA LEU A 879 -3.11 -12.99 3.63
C LEU A 879 -2.36 -12.49 4.87
N THR A 880 -3.07 -12.25 5.98
CA THR A 880 -2.50 -11.63 7.19
C THR A 880 -2.64 -12.48 8.46
N ASP A 881 -3.47 -13.51 8.43
CA ASP A 881 -3.80 -14.40 9.54
C ASP A 881 -2.58 -15.02 10.23
N ILE A 882 -1.58 -15.49 9.49
CA ILE A 882 -0.35 -16.06 10.03
C ILE A 882 0.46 -14.99 10.76
N ALA A 883 0.58 -13.78 10.21
CA ALA A 883 1.29 -12.67 10.86
C ALA A 883 0.57 -12.22 12.15
N ARG A 884 -0.76 -12.17 12.12
CA ARG A 884 -1.60 -11.91 13.30
C ARG A 884 -1.48 -13.03 14.34
N GLY A 885 -1.39 -14.28 13.89
CA GLY A 885 -1.11 -15.46 14.70
C GLY A 885 0.25 -15.40 15.41
N ALA A 886 1.28 -14.90 14.72
CA ALA A 886 2.60 -14.66 15.31
C ALA A 886 2.57 -13.56 16.38
N VAL A 887 1.80 -12.47 16.15
CA VAL A 887 1.53 -11.47 17.19
C VAL A 887 0.83 -12.12 18.39
N ARG A 888 -0.18 -12.97 18.14
CA ARG A 888 -0.90 -13.70 19.19
C ARG A 888 0.04 -14.57 20.02
N ALA A 889 0.97 -15.28 19.39
CA ALA A 889 1.99 -16.06 20.08
C ALA A 889 2.83 -15.19 21.03
N GLY A 890 3.30 -14.03 20.55
CA GLY A 890 4.08 -13.10 21.37
C GLY A 890 3.29 -12.45 22.51
N VAL A 891 2.00 -12.13 22.31
CA VAL A 891 1.13 -11.65 23.38
C VAL A 891 0.94 -12.74 24.45
N LEU A 892 0.68 -13.99 24.05
CA LEU A 892 0.56 -15.11 24.99
C LEU A 892 1.87 -15.36 25.75
N GLN A 893 3.01 -15.28 25.07
CA GLN A 893 4.34 -15.40 25.70
C GLN A 893 4.57 -14.28 26.73
N ALA A 894 4.21 -13.04 26.40
CA ALA A 894 4.33 -11.91 27.31
C ALA A 894 3.51 -12.08 28.61
N HIS A 895 2.42 -12.86 28.55
CA HIS A 895 1.57 -13.21 29.68
C HIS A 895 1.84 -14.60 30.29
N GLY A 896 2.87 -15.33 29.83
CA GLY A 896 3.23 -16.65 30.37
C GLY A 896 2.24 -17.78 30.01
N LEU A 897 1.47 -17.61 28.93
CA LEU A 897 0.43 -18.55 28.49
C LEU A 897 0.78 -19.31 27.20
N LEU A 898 1.94 -19.02 26.59
CA LEU A 898 2.41 -19.77 25.44
C LEU A 898 3.17 -21.03 25.91
N PRO A 899 2.80 -22.25 25.48
CA PRO A 899 3.57 -23.45 25.75
C PRO A 899 5.00 -23.35 25.23
N ALA A 900 5.96 -23.83 26.03
CA ALA A 900 7.38 -23.78 25.68
C ALA A 900 7.71 -24.55 24.39
N GLU A 901 6.95 -25.60 24.07
CA GLU A 901 7.09 -26.40 22.85
C GLU A 901 6.78 -25.66 21.55
N TYR A 902 6.11 -24.50 21.61
CA TYR A 902 5.88 -23.65 20.44
C TYR A 902 7.02 -22.69 20.15
N LEU A 903 7.92 -22.51 21.12
CA LEU A 903 9.17 -21.80 20.90
C LEU A 903 10.14 -22.80 20.28
N THR A 904 10.49 -22.58 19.02
CA THR A 904 11.72 -23.17 18.52
C THR A 904 12.86 -22.42 19.23
N ARG A 905 13.55 -23.12 20.14
CA ARG A 905 14.74 -22.60 20.81
C ARG A 905 15.94 -23.33 20.19
N ASP A 906 16.96 -22.55 19.85
CA ASP A 906 18.24 -23.00 19.28
C ASP A 906 18.79 -24.27 19.95
#